data_AF-A0A3P9J2M7-F1
#
_entry.id   AF-A0A3P9J2M7-F1
#
_cell.length_a   1.000
_cell.length_b   1.000
_cell.length_c   1.000
_cell.angle_alpha   90.00
_cell.angle_beta   90.00
_cell.angle_gamma   90.00
#
_symmetry.space_group_name_H-M   'P 1'
#
loop_
_entity.id
_entity.type
_entity.pdbx_description
1 polymer ?
#
loop_
_entity_poly.entity_id
_entity_poly.type
_entity_poly.pdbx_seq_one_letter_code
_entity_poly.pdbx_strand_id
1 'polypeptide(L)'
;MAHFETYQEYHRIEDFEEDSPAGEEDLLVHVPESLKDSWHHIKNLDNFFTRIYHFHQKNGFACMMLSEFFELIQFLFVVTFTTFLVNCVEYDILFANRAVNHTGPGHSPLDRNKVTLPDAILPSQQCTQRIQDDSWILFLLIMAAIFWVYRLVKVFCNLLSYWEIRQFYIKALKIRMDELCNFTWQEVQGRIISLQKEQQMCIHKKELTELDIYHRILRFKNYMVAMINKSLLPVHLQLPLLGNVVFLTQGLKYNFELILFWGPGSLFQNKWNLHPKYKRSGNRLELAQQLSRVILLMGLANLLLCPFILVWQVLYAFFSYTEVIRREPGSLGARRWSLYGRLYLRHFNELNHELHGRLGRGYKPTSKYMNSFTSPLLTVIAKNVAFFSGSVLAVLIALTVYDEDVLTVQHILTAITVLGVVITITRSFIPDEHLVWCPEQLLQCVLAHIHYMPDHWRGNAHTSETRDEVAQLFQYKAVFILEELLSPIVTPFILIFLLRNKSLEIIDFFRNFTVEVVGVGDICSFAQMDIRRHGNPAWMSEGQTEASMYQQAENGKTELSLMHFTIKNPRWQPPQESSVFISHLKEKVQHDAQGGPSTQLLLSEAPLCTSLQSNESGTGPDNLLASVLAHPILTASGLQARDHRFIRPSTAASAAASVLASLSTSQLAHGSRGRPHGLLPSSLHPEATMYHSDRTAVDSLSNSDSHIRSNALHSEFASAEMSLHAIYMHELHQQSSYPQRTSGHWQNPVPMRDLHTNTSFHAHGGHVSNISTSSPAPLGGWAEVEEENLEDQEINLGSTPTHGTGSSC
;
A
#
# COMPACT_ATOMS: atom_id res chain seq x y z
N MET A 1 -3.60 51.91 60.06
CA MET A 1 -4.49 51.42 61.15
C MET A 1 -5.63 50.66 60.50
N ALA A 2 -5.83 49.40 60.93
CA ALA A 2 -6.95 48.47 60.67
C ALA A 2 -7.16 47.96 59.22
N HIS A 3 -6.83 46.68 58.93
CA HIS A 3 -7.71 45.47 58.88
C HIS A 3 -8.58 45.42 57.60
N PHE A 4 -8.81 44.33 56.86
CA PHE A 4 -8.41 42.91 56.79
C PHE A 4 -8.98 42.37 55.43
N GLU A 5 -8.68 41.11 55.07
CA GLU A 5 -9.35 40.25 54.06
C GLU A 5 -8.81 40.15 52.61
N THR A 6 -8.02 39.07 52.42
CA THR A 6 -8.20 37.96 51.46
C THR A 6 -8.58 38.25 50.00
N TYR A 7 -7.64 38.04 49.07
CA TYR A 7 -7.93 37.68 47.68
C TYR A 7 -7.30 36.33 47.33
N GLN A 8 -8.16 35.34 47.12
CA GLN A 8 -7.87 34.05 46.51
C GLN A 8 -8.89 33.91 45.39
N GLU A 9 -8.49 34.15 44.14
CA GLU A 9 -9.36 33.94 42.98
C GLU A 9 -8.64 33.06 41.96
N TYR A 10 -9.18 31.84 41.84
CA TYR A 10 -8.82 30.86 40.84
C TYR A 10 -9.13 31.42 39.45
N HIS A 11 -8.14 31.42 38.56
CA HIS A 11 -8.36 31.55 37.12
C HIS A 11 -9.20 30.36 36.64
N ARG A 12 -10.50 30.62 36.43
CA ARG A 12 -11.44 29.74 35.76
C ARG A 12 -11.06 29.68 34.28
N ILE A 13 -10.85 28.47 33.78
CA ILE A 13 -10.72 28.17 32.36
C ILE A 13 -12.04 28.59 31.69
N GLU A 14 -11.97 29.54 30.76
CA GLU A 14 -13.08 29.90 29.89
C GLU A 14 -13.39 28.72 28.98
N ASP A 15 -14.56 28.11 29.18
CA ASP A 15 -15.19 27.24 28.20
C ASP A 15 -15.52 28.09 26.97
N PHE A 16 -14.95 27.73 25.82
CA PHE A 16 -15.34 28.31 24.53
C PHE A 16 -16.78 27.88 24.21
N GLU A 17 -17.74 28.74 24.54
CA GLU A 17 -19.03 28.76 23.83
C GLU A 17 -18.75 29.12 22.36
N GLU A 18 -19.13 28.23 21.45
CA GLU A 18 -19.08 28.44 20.00
C GLU A 18 -20.07 29.54 19.62
N ASP A 19 -19.58 30.77 19.42
CA ASP A 19 -20.34 31.84 18.78
C ASP A 19 -20.63 31.47 17.31
N SER A 20 -21.91 31.42 16.95
CA SER A 20 -22.42 31.23 15.59
C SER A 20 -21.84 32.26 14.60
N PRO A 21 -21.69 31.92 13.31
CA PRO A 21 -21.24 32.88 12.30
C PRO A 21 -22.22 34.05 12.16
N ALA A 22 -21.68 35.27 12.05
CA ALA A 22 -22.49 36.46 11.76
C ALA A 22 -23.08 36.38 10.33
N GLY A 23 -24.39 36.16 10.24
CA GLY A 23 -25.14 36.17 8.97
C GLY A 23 -26.34 35.22 8.87
N GLU A 24 -26.63 34.40 9.89
CA GLU A 24 -27.79 33.50 9.88
C GLU A 24 -29.04 34.23 10.39
N GLU A 25 -29.90 34.69 9.48
CA GLU A 25 -31.30 34.97 9.81
C GLU A 25 -32.01 33.64 10.11
N ASP A 26 -32.41 33.49 11.36
CA ASP A 26 -33.07 32.33 11.94
C ASP A 26 -34.41 32.04 11.22
N LEU A 27 -34.37 31.18 10.20
CA LEU A 27 -35.59 30.64 9.60
C LEU A 27 -36.17 29.57 10.53
N LEU A 28 -36.88 30.02 11.56
CA LEU A 28 -37.59 29.19 12.54
C LEU A 28 -38.66 28.32 11.86
N VAL A 29 -38.27 27.13 11.41
CA VAL A 29 -39.21 26.07 11.00
C VAL A 29 -39.67 25.34 12.26
N HIS A 30 -40.89 25.61 12.70
CA HIS A 30 -41.52 24.91 13.82
C HIS A 30 -41.83 23.46 13.41
N VAL A 31 -41.03 22.49 13.90
CA VAL A 31 -41.31 21.06 13.73
C VAL A 31 -42.21 20.58 14.88
N PRO A 32 -43.32 19.86 14.64
CA PRO A 32 -44.18 19.32 15.70
C PRO A 32 -43.43 18.29 16.56
N GLU A 33 -43.65 18.33 17.87
CA GLU A 33 -42.99 17.52 18.92
C GLU A 33 -43.23 15.98 18.86
N SER A 34 -43.81 15.43 17.79
CA SER A 34 -44.26 14.02 17.77
C SER A 34 -43.30 13.00 17.14
N LEU A 35 -42.12 13.40 16.64
CA LEU A 35 -41.07 12.48 16.16
C LEU A 35 -39.68 12.98 16.56
N LYS A 36 -39.28 12.70 17.80
CA LYS A 36 -37.89 12.83 18.29
C LYS A 36 -37.02 11.69 17.72
N ASP A 37 -36.93 11.57 16.40
CA ASP A 37 -35.89 10.74 15.79
C ASP A 37 -34.56 11.50 15.90
N SER A 38 -33.61 10.96 16.67
CA SER A 38 -32.43 11.68 17.19
C SER A 38 -31.38 12.07 16.15
N TRP A 39 -31.65 11.92 14.85
CA TRP A 39 -30.68 12.09 13.76
C TRP A 39 -31.05 13.20 12.77
N HIS A 40 -32.05 14.03 13.10
CA HIS A 40 -32.30 15.28 12.41
C HIS A 40 -31.17 16.27 12.73
N HIS A 41 -30.52 16.79 11.69
CA HIS A 41 -29.42 17.76 11.79
C HIS A 41 -28.20 17.32 12.62
N ILE A 42 -27.24 16.65 11.95
CA ILE A 42 -25.97 16.26 12.58
C ILE A 42 -24.93 17.36 12.37
N LYS A 43 -24.40 17.94 13.46
CA LYS A 43 -23.40 19.02 13.42
C LYS A 43 -22.11 18.63 12.68
N ASN A 44 -21.60 17.41 12.89
CA ASN A 44 -20.35 16.93 12.29
C ASN A 44 -20.57 15.68 11.42
N LEU A 45 -21.04 15.92 10.20
CA LEU A 45 -21.32 14.86 9.22
C LEU A 45 -20.06 14.07 8.80
N ASP A 46 -18.90 14.71 8.77
CA ASP A 46 -17.64 14.06 8.35
C ASP A 46 -17.24 12.97 9.35
N ASN A 47 -17.25 13.28 10.65
CA ASN A 47 -16.99 12.30 11.70
C ASN A 47 -18.08 11.22 11.73
N PHE A 48 -19.34 11.60 11.52
CA PHE A 48 -20.47 10.68 11.50
C PHE A 48 -20.35 9.62 10.39
N PHE A 49 -20.18 10.04 9.13
CA PHE A 49 -20.01 9.09 8.02
C PHE A 49 -18.72 8.28 8.12
N THR A 50 -17.64 8.90 8.61
CA THR A 50 -16.38 8.18 8.87
C THR A 50 -16.60 7.07 9.90
N ARG A 51 -17.35 7.33 10.98
CA ARG A 51 -17.68 6.32 11.99
C ARG A 51 -18.62 5.23 11.46
N ILE A 52 -19.65 5.59 10.68
CA ILE A 52 -20.52 4.62 9.99
C ILE A 52 -19.67 3.68 9.12
N TYR A 53 -18.81 4.25 8.28
CA TYR A 53 -17.90 3.48 7.44
C TYR A 53 -17.00 2.56 8.28
N HIS A 54 -16.34 3.07 9.32
CA HIS A 54 -15.49 2.26 10.18
C HIS A 54 -16.25 1.15 10.91
N PHE A 55 -17.47 1.42 11.35
CA PHE A 55 -18.34 0.46 12.02
C PHE A 55 -18.67 -0.73 11.11
N HIS A 56 -19.01 -0.44 9.84
CA HIS A 56 -19.20 -1.48 8.82
C HIS A 56 -17.91 -2.27 8.58
N GLN A 57 -16.79 -1.59 8.33
CA GLN A 57 -15.51 -2.25 8.01
C GLN A 57 -14.92 -3.08 9.16
N LYS A 58 -15.32 -2.82 10.41
CA LYS A 58 -14.93 -3.60 11.60
C LYS A 58 -15.95 -4.68 11.96
N ASN A 59 -16.89 -5.00 11.06
CA ASN A 59 -17.91 -6.03 11.24
C ASN A 59 -18.79 -5.80 12.49
N GLY A 60 -19.08 -4.53 12.80
CA GLY A 60 -20.02 -4.15 13.85
C GLY A 60 -19.40 -3.87 15.22
N PHE A 61 -20.28 -3.63 16.19
CA PHE A 61 -19.92 -3.07 17.49
C PHE A 61 -19.05 -4.01 18.34
N ALA A 62 -19.43 -5.29 18.45
CA ALA A 62 -18.76 -6.23 19.34
C ALA A 62 -17.30 -6.49 18.91
N CYS A 63 -17.07 -6.79 17.63
CA CYS A 63 -15.73 -6.99 17.06
C CYS A 63 -14.87 -5.72 17.21
N MET A 64 -15.46 -4.55 16.97
CA MET A 64 -14.75 -3.28 17.12
C MET A 64 -14.31 -3.02 18.57
N MET A 65 -15.22 -3.17 19.54
CA MET A 65 -14.91 -2.92 20.95
C MET A 65 -13.96 -3.97 21.52
N LEU A 66 -14.08 -5.22 21.10
CA LEU A 66 -13.16 -6.29 21.49
C LEU A 66 -11.74 -6.01 20.98
N SER A 67 -11.60 -5.50 19.75
CA SER A 67 -10.31 -5.08 19.19
C SER A 67 -9.68 -3.97 20.05
N GLU A 68 -10.40 -2.87 20.28
CA GLU A 68 -9.89 -1.73 21.08
C GLU A 68 -9.52 -2.16 22.52
N PHE A 69 -10.32 -3.04 23.12
CA PHE A 69 -10.06 -3.60 24.45
C PHE A 69 -8.78 -4.43 24.48
N PHE A 70 -8.58 -5.34 23.52
CA PHE A 70 -7.35 -6.13 23.47
C PHE A 70 -6.12 -5.29 23.18
N GLU A 71 -6.23 -4.22 22.39
CA GLU A 71 -5.08 -3.35 22.18
C GLU A 71 -4.70 -2.56 23.46
N LEU A 72 -5.65 -2.25 24.35
CA LEU A 72 -5.35 -1.70 25.69
C LEU A 72 -4.64 -2.73 26.58
N ILE A 73 -5.10 -3.98 26.56
CA ILE A 73 -4.47 -5.08 27.30
C ILE A 73 -3.06 -5.33 26.78
N GLN A 74 -2.85 -5.35 25.47
CA GLN A 74 -1.54 -5.56 24.86
C GLN A 74 -0.52 -4.52 25.34
N PHE A 75 -0.91 -3.24 25.41
CA PHE A 75 -0.03 -2.20 25.96
C PHE A 75 0.33 -2.47 27.43
N LEU A 76 -0.67 -2.77 28.26
CA LEU A 76 -0.45 -3.05 29.68
C LEU A 76 0.44 -4.29 29.87
N PHE A 77 0.21 -5.34 29.09
CA PHE A 77 0.98 -6.56 29.11
C PHE A 77 2.44 -6.29 28.75
N VAL A 78 2.72 -5.59 27.65
CA VAL A 78 4.10 -5.28 27.22
C VAL A 78 4.85 -4.49 28.29
N VAL A 79 4.24 -3.44 28.85
CA VAL A 79 4.88 -2.61 29.88
C VAL A 79 5.12 -3.40 31.17
N THR A 80 4.11 -4.12 31.66
CA THR A 80 4.18 -4.87 32.92
C THR A 80 5.14 -6.05 32.81
N PHE A 81 5.06 -6.81 31.71
CA PHE A 81 5.92 -7.97 31.50
C PHE A 81 7.38 -7.57 31.31
N THR A 82 7.66 -6.49 30.58
CA THR A 82 9.03 -5.97 30.45
C THR A 82 9.58 -5.52 31.80
N THR A 83 8.78 -4.79 32.58
CA THR A 83 9.19 -4.33 33.92
C THR A 83 9.45 -5.52 34.85
N PHE A 84 8.63 -6.56 34.77
CA PHE A 84 8.80 -7.80 35.50
C PHE A 84 10.11 -8.51 35.12
N LEU A 85 10.41 -8.67 33.83
CA LEU A 85 11.64 -9.31 33.37
C LEU A 85 12.89 -8.54 33.82
N VAL A 86 12.86 -7.21 33.80
CA VAL A 86 14.01 -6.37 34.18
C VAL A 86 14.25 -6.38 35.69
N ASN A 87 13.20 -6.36 36.51
CA ASN A 87 13.34 -6.09 37.95
C ASN A 87 13.00 -7.27 38.87
N CYS A 88 12.14 -8.20 38.46
CA CYS A 88 11.67 -9.28 39.33
C CYS A 88 12.37 -10.63 39.10
N VAL A 89 13.17 -10.77 38.03
CA VAL A 89 13.85 -12.03 37.68
C VAL A 89 15.32 -11.99 38.08
N GLU A 90 15.75 -12.93 38.92
CA GLU A 90 17.16 -13.10 39.29
C GLU A 90 17.85 -14.04 38.30
N TYR A 91 18.47 -13.45 37.29
CA TYR A 91 19.13 -14.18 36.20
C TYR A 91 20.32 -15.04 36.66
N ASP A 92 20.99 -14.69 37.76
CA ASP A 92 22.10 -15.48 38.30
C ASP A 92 21.66 -16.85 38.85
N ILE A 93 20.45 -16.92 39.42
CA ILE A 93 19.85 -18.18 39.84
C ILE A 93 19.33 -18.95 38.61
N LEU A 94 18.66 -18.26 37.69
CA LEU A 94 18.11 -18.87 36.47
C LEU A 94 19.18 -19.50 35.57
N PHE A 95 20.34 -18.83 35.43
CA PHE A 95 21.48 -19.34 34.66
C PHE A 95 22.39 -20.28 35.45
N ALA A 96 21.99 -20.65 36.69
CA ALA A 96 22.74 -21.53 37.57
C ALA A 96 24.17 -21.04 37.90
N ASN A 97 24.41 -19.73 37.81
CA ASN A 97 25.65 -19.09 38.31
C ASN A 97 25.71 -19.15 39.84
N ARG A 98 24.54 -19.19 40.49
CA ARG A 98 24.38 -19.32 41.94
C ARG A 98 23.51 -20.53 42.29
N ALA A 99 24.02 -21.42 43.14
CA ALA A 99 23.27 -22.58 43.61
C ALA A 99 22.20 -22.18 44.64
N VAL A 100 20.98 -22.70 44.47
CA VAL A 100 19.90 -22.56 45.45
C VAL A 100 19.95 -23.75 46.40
N ASN A 101 20.23 -23.47 47.67
CA ASN A 101 20.20 -24.48 48.72
C ASN A 101 18.75 -24.64 49.20
N HIS A 102 18.01 -25.55 48.58
CA HIS A 102 16.78 -26.08 49.19
C HIS A 102 17.18 -26.90 50.42
N THR A 103 17.37 -26.24 51.57
CA THR A 103 17.61 -26.91 52.85
C THR A 103 16.29 -27.47 53.38
N GLY A 104 15.82 -28.56 52.77
CA GLY A 104 14.89 -29.48 53.41
C GLY A 104 15.69 -30.50 54.23
N PRO A 105 15.36 -30.74 55.51
CA PRO A 105 16.05 -31.74 56.31
C PRO A 105 15.59 -33.14 55.85
N GLY A 106 16.30 -33.77 54.91
CA GLY A 106 16.07 -35.20 54.62
C GLY A 106 16.40 -35.78 53.24
N HIS A 107 17.07 -35.08 52.32
CA HIS A 107 17.35 -35.68 50.99
C HIS A 107 18.85 -35.78 50.65
N SER A 108 19.20 -36.92 50.05
CA SER A 108 20.53 -37.44 49.73
C SER A 108 21.33 -36.56 48.76
N PRO A 109 22.67 -36.54 48.85
CA PRO A 109 23.55 -35.60 48.11
C PRO A 109 23.74 -35.90 46.61
N LEU A 110 22.92 -36.78 46.00
CA LEU A 110 23.02 -37.14 44.58
C LEU A 110 21.96 -36.48 43.68
N ASP A 111 20.90 -35.89 44.22
CA ASP A 111 19.98 -35.07 43.43
C ASP A 111 20.48 -33.63 43.42
N ARG A 112 21.16 -33.21 42.34
CA ARG A 112 21.38 -31.79 42.07
C ARG A 112 19.99 -31.14 42.02
N ASN A 113 19.65 -30.40 43.08
CA ASN A 113 18.41 -29.64 43.21
C ASN A 113 18.11 -28.91 41.91
N LYS A 114 17.12 -29.40 41.15
CA LYS A 114 16.72 -28.77 39.90
C LYS A 114 16.15 -27.40 40.23
N VAL A 115 16.77 -26.34 39.72
CA VAL A 115 16.28 -24.96 39.89
C VAL A 115 14.89 -24.88 39.27
N THR A 116 13.91 -24.48 40.06
CA THR A 116 12.54 -24.29 39.57
C THR A 116 12.33 -22.83 39.15
N LEU A 117 11.40 -22.57 38.23
CA LEU A 117 11.12 -21.21 37.76
C LEU A 117 10.75 -20.24 38.91
N PRO A 118 9.95 -20.63 39.93
CA PRO A 118 9.68 -19.78 41.08
C PRO A 118 10.93 -19.41 41.91
N ASP A 119 11.98 -20.24 41.91
CA ASP A 119 13.22 -19.95 42.66
C ASP A 119 13.97 -18.75 42.09
N ALA A 120 13.80 -18.46 40.80
CA ALA A 120 14.39 -17.31 40.12
C ALA A 120 13.52 -16.04 40.19
N ILE A 121 12.29 -16.13 40.72
CA ILE A 121 11.37 -14.99 40.82
C ILE A 121 11.47 -14.41 42.23
N LEU A 122 11.85 -13.13 42.31
CA LEU A 122 11.96 -12.42 43.59
C LEU A 122 10.59 -12.31 44.29
N PRO A 123 10.54 -12.37 45.63
CA PRO A 123 9.34 -12.06 46.39
C PRO A 123 8.79 -10.67 46.05
N SER A 124 7.46 -10.52 46.06
CA SER A 124 6.77 -9.28 45.63
C SER A 124 7.25 -8.02 46.35
N GLN A 125 7.59 -8.12 47.64
CA GLN A 125 8.13 -7.00 48.43
C GLN A 125 9.48 -6.53 47.91
N GLN A 126 10.40 -7.47 47.63
CA GLN A 126 11.75 -7.15 47.13
C GLN A 126 11.70 -6.63 45.69
N CYS A 127 10.84 -7.20 44.83
CA CYS A 127 10.68 -6.65 43.48
C CYS A 127 10.12 -5.22 43.51
N THR A 128 9.13 -4.94 44.37
CA THR A 128 8.56 -3.58 44.50
C THR A 128 9.61 -2.58 44.98
N GLN A 129 10.46 -2.97 45.94
CA GLN A 129 11.58 -2.13 46.40
C GLN A 129 12.56 -1.82 45.26
N ARG A 130 12.97 -2.83 44.49
CA ARG A 130 13.90 -2.64 43.36
C ARG A 130 13.33 -1.71 42.27
N ILE A 131 12.03 -1.79 42.01
CA ILE A 131 11.33 -0.88 41.07
C ILE A 131 11.28 0.55 41.64
N GLN A 132 11.11 0.71 42.95
CA GLN A 132 11.09 2.03 43.60
C GLN A 132 12.49 2.65 43.69
N ASP A 133 13.52 1.83 43.85
CA ASP A 133 14.92 2.27 43.90
C ASP A 133 15.40 2.78 42.52
N ASP A 134 14.92 2.18 41.42
CA ASP A 134 15.22 2.64 40.07
C ASP A 134 14.32 3.82 39.64
N SER A 135 14.85 5.03 39.87
CA SER A 135 14.18 6.29 39.52
C SER A 135 13.85 6.41 38.02
N TRP A 136 14.64 5.80 37.13
CA TRP A 136 14.42 5.88 35.68
C TRP A 136 13.24 4.99 35.25
N ILE A 137 13.20 3.75 35.75
CA ILE A 137 12.08 2.83 35.48
C ILE A 137 10.78 3.38 36.07
N LEU A 138 10.82 3.94 37.28
CA LEU A 138 9.66 4.57 37.90
C LEU A 138 9.12 5.73 37.04
N PHE A 139 10.00 6.60 36.52
CA PHE A 139 9.62 7.67 35.61
C PHE A 139 8.97 7.16 34.32
N LEU A 140 9.52 6.11 33.70
CA LEU A 140 8.94 5.48 32.51
C LEU A 140 7.56 4.88 32.78
N LEU A 141 7.38 4.24 33.95
CA LEU A 141 6.09 3.68 34.36
C LEU A 141 5.03 4.77 34.57
N ILE A 142 5.39 5.91 35.17
CA ILE A 142 4.48 7.04 35.35
C ILE A 142 4.03 7.59 33.98
N MET A 143 4.98 7.80 33.05
CA MET A 143 4.68 8.25 31.69
C MET A 143 3.77 7.25 30.94
N ALA A 144 4.08 5.95 31.04
CA ALA A 144 3.26 4.90 30.44
C ALA A 144 1.85 4.85 31.05
N ALA A 145 1.71 5.07 32.35
CA ALA A 145 0.42 5.11 33.05
C ALA A 145 -0.43 6.31 32.59
N ILE A 146 0.16 7.50 32.49
CA ILE A 146 -0.54 8.69 31.96
C ILE A 146 -1.05 8.44 30.53
N PHE A 147 -0.19 7.89 29.67
CA PHE A 147 -0.57 7.55 28.30
C PHE A 147 -1.67 6.48 28.24
N TRP A 148 -1.60 5.45 29.10
CA TRP A 148 -2.61 4.40 29.17
C TRP A 148 -3.97 4.95 29.64
N VAL A 149 -3.99 5.81 30.67
CA VAL A 149 -5.21 6.48 31.15
C VAL A 149 -5.82 7.36 30.06
N TYR A 150 -5.01 8.17 29.37
CA TYR A 150 -5.47 8.94 28.21
C TYR A 150 -6.11 8.04 27.14
N ARG A 151 -5.47 6.92 26.81
CA ARG A 151 -5.99 5.97 25.83
C ARG A 151 -7.29 5.30 26.31
N LEU A 152 -7.38 4.95 27.59
CA LEU A 152 -8.59 4.39 28.19
C LEU A 152 -9.77 5.37 28.09
N VAL A 153 -9.57 6.64 28.45
CA VAL A 153 -10.58 7.70 28.31
C VAL A 153 -11.03 7.83 26.85
N LYS A 154 -10.08 7.83 25.91
CA LYS A 154 -10.38 7.88 24.48
C LYS A 154 -11.21 6.68 24.01
N VAL A 155 -10.87 5.46 24.42
CA VAL A 155 -11.64 4.25 24.10
C VAL A 155 -13.04 4.33 24.70
N PHE A 156 -13.19 4.86 25.92
CA PHE A 156 -14.50 5.08 26.54
C PHE A 156 -15.35 6.12 25.78
N CYS A 157 -14.78 7.25 25.39
CA CYS A 157 -15.47 8.23 24.54
C CYS A 157 -15.87 7.63 23.18
N ASN A 158 -15.01 6.80 22.60
CA ASN A 158 -15.30 6.07 21.37
C ASN A 158 -16.43 5.04 21.57
N LEU A 159 -16.47 4.32 22.69
CA LEU A 159 -17.54 3.37 23.02
C LEU A 159 -18.91 4.05 22.99
N LEU A 160 -19.04 5.20 23.67
CA LEU A 160 -20.29 5.99 23.68
C LEU A 160 -20.66 6.45 22.27
N SER A 161 -19.67 6.96 21.54
CA SER A 161 -19.85 7.42 20.16
C SER A 161 -20.30 6.30 19.20
N TYR A 162 -19.70 5.11 19.28
CA TYR A 162 -20.06 3.98 18.42
C TYR A 162 -21.35 3.29 18.86
N TRP A 163 -21.75 3.45 20.13
CA TRP A 163 -23.08 3.03 20.58
C TRP A 163 -24.18 3.81 19.85
N GLU A 164 -24.01 5.12 19.69
CA GLU A 164 -24.92 5.96 18.91
C GLU A 164 -25.02 5.48 17.45
N ILE A 165 -23.88 5.18 16.82
CA ILE A 165 -23.84 4.63 15.45
C ILE A 165 -24.53 3.26 15.38
N ARG A 166 -24.35 2.40 16.39
CA ARG A 166 -25.08 1.13 16.47
C ARG A 166 -26.59 1.36 16.48
N GLN A 167 -27.07 2.33 17.26
CA GLN A 167 -28.50 2.67 17.28
C GLN A 167 -28.97 3.19 15.92
N PHE A 168 -28.16 3.99 15.23
CA PHE A 168 -28.45 4.47 13.88
C PHE A 168 -28.60 3.31 12.88
N TYR A 169 -27.71 2.31 12.90
CA TYR A 169 -27.85 1.13 12.03
C TYR A 169 -29.14 0.34 12.29
N ILE A 170 -29.48 0.12 13.57
CA ILE A 170 -30.65 -0.70 13.94
C ILE A 170 -31.95 0.06 13.64
N LYS A 171 -32.05 1.31 14.07
CA LYS A 171 -33.30 2.08 14.04
C LYS A 171 -33.52 2.79 12.71
N ALA A 172 -32.50 3.46 12.17
CA ALA A 172 -32.65 4.29 10.97
C ALA A 172 -32.40 3.49 9.69
N LEU A 173 -31.27 2.77 9.59
CA LEU A 173 -30.96 1.97 8.39
C LEU A 173 -31.72 0.63 8.33
N LYS A 174 -32.37 0.23 9.42
CA LYS A 174 -33.11 -1.04 9.56
C LYS A 174 -32.23 -2.24 9.19
N ILE A 175 -30.99 -2.23 9.69
CA ILE A 175 -30.02 -3.33 9.55
C ILE A 175 -29.79 -3.94 10.92
N ARG A 176 -30.06 -5.24 11.06
CA ARG A 176 -29.75 -5.97 12.30
C ARG A 176 -28.26 -6.24 12.41
N MET A 177 -27.73 -6.31 13.62
CA MET A 177 -26.27 -6.41 13.84
C MET A 177 -25.70 -7.76 13.41
N ASP A 178 -26.50 -8.82 13.47
CA ASP A 178 -26.19 -10.17 13.00
C ASP A 178 -26.06 -10.25 11.47
N GLU A 179 -26.79 -9.41 10.75
CA GLU A 179 -26.78 -9.38 9.28
C GLU A 179 -25.75 -8.42 8.69
N LEU A 180 -25.11 -7.58 9.50
CA LEU A 180 -24.22 -6.52 9.01
C LEU A 180 -23.09 -7.06 8.11
N CYS A 181 -22.54 -8.23 8.42
CA CYS A 181 -21.49 -8.88 7.64
C CYS A 181 -21.94 -9.31 6.23
N ASN A 182 -23.24 -9.46 6.02
CA ASN A 182 -23.81 -9.87 4.73
C ASN A 182 -24.05 -8.68 3.80
N PHE A 183 -24.06 -7.46 4.33
CA PHE A 183 -24.23 -6.25 3.55
C PHE A 183 -22.90 -5.77 2.97
N THR A 184 -22.94 -5.36 1.72
CA THR A 184 -21.84 -4.64 1.10
C THR A 184 -21.90 -3.15 1.45
N TRP A 185 -20.76 -2.46 1.39
CA TRP A 185 -20.73 -1.02 1.63
C TRP A 185 -21.65 -0.24 0.65
N GLN A 186 -21.76 -0.71 -0.60
CA GLN A 186 -22.60 -0.10 -1.64
C GLN A 186 -24.09 -0.15 -1.29
N GLU A 187 -24.55 -1.21 -0.63
CA GLU A 187 -25.93 -1.33 -0.13
C GLU A 187 -26.17 -0.42 1.06
N VAL A 188 -25.22 -0.38 2.01
CA VAL A 188 -25.28 0.52 3.17
C VAL A 188 -25.33 1.98 2.70
N GLN A 189 -24.48 2.35 1.75
CA GLN A 189 -24.47 3.67 1.13
C GLN A 189 -25.80 3.97 0.43
N GLY A 190 -26.35 3.02 -0.33
CA GLY A 190 -27.66 3.19 -0.97
C GLY A 190 -28.78 3.45 0.04
N ARG A 191 -28.78 2.74 1.18
CA ARG A 191 -29.75 2.98 2.26
C ARG A 191 -29.56 4.34 2.92
N ILE A 192 -28.32 4.80 3.11
CA ILE A 192 -28.03 6.14 3.66
C ILE A 192 -28.60 7.23 2.73
N ILE A 193 -28.42 7.07 1.41
CA ILE A 193 -28.93 8.03 0.42
C ILE A 193 -30.47 8.04 0.41
N SER A 194 -31.11 6.88 0.46
CA SER A 194 -32.58 6.78 0.56
C SER A 194 -33.09 7.38 1.88
N LEU A 195 -32.41 7.11 2.99
CA LEU A 195 -32.76 7.63 4.31
C LEU A 195 -32.71 9.16 4.36
N GLN A 196 -31.76 9.81 3.67
CA GLN A 196 -31.70 11.27 3.60
C GLN A 196 -32.99 11.90 3.04
N LYS A 197 -33.74 11.18 2.20
CA LYS A 197 -35.04 11.65 1.66
C LYS A 197 -36.15 11.61 2.71
N GLU A 198 -36.08 10.67 3.64
CA GLU A 198 -37.06 10.49 4.73
C GLU A 198 -36.68 11.36 5.95
N GLN A 199 -35.41 11.38 6.32
CA GLN A 199 -34.84 12.10 7.45
C GLN A 199 -33.71 13.02 6.98
N GLN A 200 -33.89 14.34 7.10
CA GLN A 200 -32.87 15.32 6.72
C GLN A 200 -31.69 15.33 7.72
N MET A 201 -30.69 14.49 7.49
CA MET A 201 -29.43 14.50 8.26
C MET A 201 -28.54 15.67 7.85
N CYS A 202 -28.48 15.97 6.54
CA CYS A 202 -27.87 17.17 5.97
C CYS A 202 -28.93 18.26 5.71
N ILE A 203 -28.77 19.45 6.28
CA ILE A 203 -29.69 20.58 6.07
C ILE A 203 -29.52 21.18 4.67
N HIS A 204 -28.28 21.41 4.25
CA HIS A 204 -27.96 22.20 3.06
C HIS A 204 -28.33 21.52 1.73
N LYS A 205 -28.54 20.20 1.74
CA LYS A 205 -28.86 19.40 0.55
C LYS A 205 -30.03 18.46 0.82
N LYS A 206 -31.11 18.62 0.04
CA LYS A 206 -32.29 17.75 0.09
C LYS A 206 -31.98 16.32 -0.34
N GLU A 207 -31.07 16.15 -1.31
CA GLU A 207 -30.59 14.85 -1.76
C GLU A 207 -29.07 14.79 -1.62
N LEU A 208 -28.56 13.69 -1.04
CA LEU A 208 -27.14 13.42 -0.90
C LEU A 208 -26.69 12.52 -2.04
N THR A 209 -25.59 12.86 -2.71
CA THR A 209 -25.01 12.00 -3.75
C THR A 209 -24.04 10.99 -3.17
N GLU A 210 -23.74 9.92 -3.91
CA GLU A 210 -22.67 8.99 -3.54
C GLU A 210 -21.35 9.74 -3.31
N LEU A 211 -21.00 10.65 -4.23
CA LEU A 211 -19.76 11.42 -4.18
C LEU A 211 -19.65 12.28 -2.91
N ASP A 212 -20.75 12.89 -2.46
CA ASP A 212 -20.76 13.68 -1.22
C ASP A 212 -20.34 12.84 0.00
N ILE A 213 -20.80 11.58 0.09
CA ILE A 213 -20.42 10.67 1.19
C ILE A 213 -18.92 10.36 1.12
N TYR A 214 -18.39 10.11 -0.08
CA TYR A 214 -16.96 9.85 -0.28
C TYR A 214 -16.10 11.06 0.08
N HIS A 215 -16.49 12.27 -0.34
CA HIS A 215 -15.78 13.50 0.00
C HIS A 215 -15.68 13.69 1.51
N ARG A 216 -16.73 13.37 2.26
CA ARG A 216 -16.73 13.47 3.73
C ARG A 216 -15.84 12.43 4.41
N ILE A 217 -15.86 11.18 3.95
CA ILE A 217 -15.04 10.11 4.51
C ILE A 217 -13.55 10.29 4.15
N LEU A 218 -13.28 10.80 2.94
CA LEU A 218 -11.94 10.80 2.35
C LEU A 218 -11.30 12.19 2.26
N ARG A 219 -11.91 13.25 2.80
CA ARG A 219 -11.44 14.65 2.68
C ARG A 219 -9.93 14.80 2.80
N PHE A 220 -9.37 14.42 3.96
CA PHE A 220 -7.94 14.54 4.24
C PHE A 220 -7.10 13.50 3.49
N LYS A 221 -7.64 12.32 3.22
CA LYS A 221 -6.94 11.29 2.42
C LYS A 221 -6.72 11.77 0.99
N ASN A 222 -7.69 12.45 0.38
CA ASN A 222 -7.57 13.00 -0.96
C ASN A 222 -6.50 14.11 -1.03
N TYR A 223 -6.36 14.94 0.00
CA TYR A 223 -5.23 15.89 0.10
C TYR A 223 -3.89 15.15 0.17
N MET A 224 -3.76 14.13 1.02
CA MET A 224 -2.53 13.32 1.10
C MET A 224 -2.18 12.65 -0.24
N VAL A 225 -3.17 12.11 -0.95
CA VAL A 225 -2.97 11.50 -2.28
C VAL A 225 -2.48 12.54 -3.30
N ALA A 226 -3.09 13.73 -3.33
CA ALA A 226 -2.70 14.81 -4.24
C ALA A 226 -1.29 15.33 -3.92
N MET A 227 -0.96 15.51 -2.63
CA MET A 227 0.36 16.00 -2.21
C MET A 227 1.49 15.00 -2.52
N ILE A 228 1.22 13.69 -2.45
CA ILE A 228 2.18 12.66 -2.89
C ILE A 228 2.28 12.65 -4.42
N ASN A 229 1.17 12.73 -5.16
CA ASN A 229 1.20 12.77 -6.63
C ASN A 229 1.93 14.00 -7.18
N LYS A 230 1.86 15.14 -6.47
CA LYS A 230 2.59 16.38 -6.79
C LYS A 230 3.97 16.49 -6.15
N SER A 231 4.46 15.43 -5.49
CA SER A 231 5.78 15.39 -4.82
C SER A 231 6.05 16.54 -3.83
N LEU A 232 4.98 17.05 -3.19
CA LEU A 232 5.06 18.13 -2.20
C LEU A 232 5.61 17.64 -0.86
N LEU A 233 5.33 16.39 -0.49
CA LEU A 233 5.84 15.80 0.75
C LEU A 233 7.25 15.23 0.51
N PRO A 234 8.23 15.53 1.39
CA PRO A 234 9.60 15.06 1.24
C PRO A 234 9.73 13.60 1.69
N VAL A 235 9.29 12.68 0.83
CA VAL A 235 9.38 11.22 1.08
C VAL A 235 10.56 10.58 0.36
N HIS A 236 11.09 11.22 -0.69
CA HIS A 236 12.29 10.76 -1.39
C HIS A 236 13.54 11.34 -0.73
N LEU A 237 14.42 10.45 -0.27
CA LEU A 237 15.70 10.78 0.37
C LEU A 237 16.84 10.29 -0.51
N GLN A 238 17.83 11.15 -0.74
CA GLN A 238 19.06 10.79 -1.45
C GLN A 238 20.13 10.46 -0.42
N LEU A 239 20.47 9.17 -0.29
CA LEU A 239 21.50 8.70 0.62
C LEU A 239 22.79 8.38 -0.15
N PRO A 240 23.98 8.78 0.34
CA PRO A 240 25.23 8.68 -0.41
C PRO A 240 25.66 7.24 -0.74
N LEU A 241 25.13 6.24 -0.03
CA LEU A 241 25.46 4.82 -0.23
C LEU A 241 24.30 3.98 -0.77
N LEU A 242 23.06 4.34 -0.46
CA LEU A 242 21.85 3.57 -0.81
C LEU A 242 21.10 4.15 -2.02
N GLY A 243 21.51 5.32 -2.54
CA GLY A 243 20.83 6.00 -3.63
C GLY A 243 19.51 6.64 -3.20
N ASN A 244 18.53 6.64 -4.12
CA ASN A 244 17.20 7.20 -3.88
C ASN A 244 16.33 6.21 -3.10
N VAL A 245 16.05 6.53 -1.83
CA VAL A 245 15.19 5.73 -0.94
C VAL A 245 13.89 6.48 -0.67
N VAL A 246 12.78 5.75 -0.59
CA VAL A 246 11.48 6.31 -0.19
C VAL A 246 11.23 6.00 1.28
N PHE A 247 11.12 7.04 2.11
CA PHE A 247 10.88 6.90 3.54
C PHE A 247 9.52 7.50 3.90
N LEU A 248 8.51 6.63 4.04
CA LEU A 248 7.19 7.00 4.55
C LEU A 248 6.68 5.97 5.55
N THR A 249 6.89 6.24 6.83
CA THR A 249 6.46 5.41 7.95
C THR A 249 5.09 5.85 8.49
N GLN A 250 4.46 5.03 9.33
CA GLN A 250 3.23 5.44 10.02
C GLN A 250 3.44 6.66 10.92
N GLY A 251 4.59 6.74 11.59
CA GLY A 251 4.96 7.88 12.44
C GLY A 251 5.09 9.19 11.65
N LEU A 252 5.76 9.16 10.49
CA LEU A 252 5.90 10.34 9.63
C LEU A 252 4.54 10.77 9.04
N LYS A 253 3.75 9.81 8.56
CA LYS A 253 2.39 10.06 8.05
C LYS A 253 1.50 10.70 9.12
N TYR A 254 1.53 10.19 10.35
CA TYR A 254 0.79 10.75 11.48
C TYR A 254 1.18 12.20 11.73
N ASN A 255 2.48 12.51 11.71
CA ASN A 255 2.98 13.87 11.86
C ASN A 255 2.52 14.82 10.74
N PHE A 256 2.55 14.37 9.48
CA PHE A 256 1.99 15.15 8.37
C PHE A 256 0.50 15.44 8.58
N GLU A 257 -0.29 14.42 8.92
CA GLU A 257 -1.72 14.62 9.16
C GLU A 257 -1.94 15.58 10.34
N LEU A 258 -1.19 15.43 11.43
CA LEU A 258 -1.25 16.28 12.63
C LEU A 258 -0.97 17.75 12.33
N ILE A 259 0.11 18.03 11.61
CA ILE A 259 0.49 19.38 11.25
C ILE A 259 -0.55 20.01 10.31
N LEU A 260 -1.07 19.25 9.35
CA LEU A 260 -1.89 19.81 8.28
C LEU A 260 -3.39 19.92 8.61
N PHE A 261 -3.97 18.93 9.31
CA PHE A 261 -5.44 18.77 9.33
C PHE A 261 -6.15 18.90 10.69
N TRP A 262 -5.51 18.54 11.80
CA TRP A 262 -6.20 18.32 13.09
C TRP A 262 -5.42 18.77 14.34
N GLY A 263 -4.18 19.23 14.20
CA GLY A 263 -3.41 19.82 15.30
C GLY A 263 -3.85 21.25 15.66
N PRO A 264 -3.40 21.79 16.81
CA PRO A 264 -3.78 23.12 17.32
C PRO A 264 -3.31 24.30 16.44
N GLY A 265 -2.40 24.05 15.49
CA GLY A 265 -1.96 25.02 14.48
C GLY A 265 -2.25 24.59 13.05
N SER A 266 -3.22 23.70 12.85
CA SER A 266 -3.54 23.13 11.53
C SER A 266 -4.16 24.15 10.59
N LEU A 267 -4.23 23.79 9.30
CA LEU A 267 -4.75 24.67 8.24
C LEU A 267 -6.28 24.79 8.29
N PHE A 268 -6.93 23.76 8.81
CA PHE A 268 -8.38 23.64 8.93
C PHE A 268 -8.84 24.23 10.27
N GLN A 269 -9.81 25.13 10.24
CA GLN A 269 -10.40 25.70 11.46
C GLN A 269 -11.33 24.66 12.09
N ASN A 270 -12.24 24.13 11.26
CA ASN A 270 -13.12 23.01 11.59
C ASN A 270 -12.73 21.83 10.71
N LYS A 271 -13.14 20.60 11.06
CA LYS A 271 -12.78 19.39 10.29
C LYS A 271 -13.20 19.42 8.80
N TRP A 272 -14.01 20.38 8.38
CA TRP A 272 -14.53 20.52 7.01
C TRP A 272 -14.21 21.85 6.32
N ASN A 273 -13.73 22.88 7.03
CA ASN A 273 -13.48 24.21 6.46
C ASN A 273 -12.02 24.65 6.67
N LEU A 274 -11.39 25.06 5.57
CA LEU A 274 -10.07 25.67 5.56
C LEU A 274 -10.17 27.10 6.12
N HIS A 275 -9.22 27.51 6.96
CA HIS A 275 -9.25 28.86 7.51
C HIS A 275 -9.25 29.90 6.37
N PRO A 276 -10.17 30.89 6.36
CA PRO A 276 -10.32 31.83 5.24
C PRO A 276 -9.04 32.61 4.88
N LYS A 277 -8.11 32.76 5.82
CA LYS A 277 -6.80 33.39 5.60
C LYS A 277 -5.96 32.67 4.54
N TYR A 278 -6.07 31.34 4.43
CA TYR A 278 -5.33 30.55 3.44
C TYR A 278 -5.95 30.63 2.03
N LYS A 279 -7.22 31.05 1.90
CA LYS A 279 -7.87 31.28 0.60
C LYS A 279 -7.41 32.59 -0.06
N ARG A 280 -6.89 33.55 0.71
CA ARG A 280 -6.43 34.88 0.22
C ARG A 280 -4.94 34.86 -0.15
N SER A 281 -4.55 35.59 -1.19
CA SER A 281 -3.16 35.63 -1.69
C SER A 281 -2.23 36.58 -0.92
N GLY A 282 -2.78 37.63 -0.29
CA GLY A 282 -2.00 38.74 0.27
C GLY A 282 -0.97 38.36 1.33
N ASN A 283 -1.28 37.42 2.23
CA ASN A 283 -0.43 37.08 3.38
C ASN A 283 0.31 35.74 3.21
N ARG A 284 0.52 35.28 1.97
CA ARG A 284 1.07 33.92 1.71
C ARG A 284 2.42 33.66 2.40
N LEU A 285 3.31 34.66 2.43
CA LEU A 285 4.64 34.50 3.01
C LEU A 285 4.58 34.44 4.55
N GLU A 286 3.73 35.27 5.16
CA GLU A 286 3.49 35.27 6.60
C GLU A 286 2.88 33.93 7.05
N LEU A 287 1.89 33.42 6.31
CA LEU A 287 1.28 32.11 6.57
C LEU A 287 2.28 30.96 6.40
N ALA A 288 3.16 31.04 5.39
CA ALA A 288 4.23 30.06 5.20
C ALA A 288 5.26 30.08 6.33
N GLN A 289 5.56 31.26 6.88
CA GLN A 289 6.41 31.40 8.07
C GLN A 289 5.73 30.84 9.32
N GLN A 290 4.43 31.08 9.50
CA GLN A 290 3.64 30.49 10.60
C GLN A 290 3.67 28.96 10.52
N LEU A 291 3.39 28.39 9.35
CA LEU A 291 3.46 26.93 9.13
C LEU A 291 4.87 26.39 9.38
N SER A 292 5.91 27.10 8.93
CA SER A 292 7.31 26.73 9.19
C SER A 292 7.63 26.67 10.68
N ARG A 293 7.12 27.61 11.49
CA ARG A 293 7.31 27.60 12.95
C ARG A 293 6.58 26.43 13.62
N VAL A 294 5.36 26.12 13.18
CA VAL A 294 4.60 24.95 13.67
C VAL A 294 5.33 23.65 13.35
N ILE A 295 5.83 23.49 12.12
CA ILE A 295 6.62 22.33 11.71
C ILE A 295 7.88 22.18 12.57
N LEU A 296 8.59 23.29 12.83
CA LEU A 296 9.79 23.28 13.69
C LEU A 296 9.46 22.84 15.11
N LEU A 297 8.41 23.41 15.72
CA LEU A 297 7.99 23.06 17.07
C LEU A 297 7.58 21.59 17.16
N MET A 298 6.84 21.08 16.17
CA MET A 298 6.46 19.67 16.11
C MET A 298 7.68 18.76 15.92
N GLY A 299 8.65 19.17 15.09
CA GLY A 299 9.90 18.45 14.92
C GLY A 299 10.72 18.36 16.20
N LEU A 300 10.83 19.46 16.95
CA LEU A 300 11.49 19.49 18.26
C LEU A 300 10.76 18.63 19.31
N ALA A 301 9.43 18.66 19.31
CA ALA A 301 8.62 17.79 20.17
C ALA A 301 8.85 16.30 19.86
N ASN A 302 8.90 15.90 18.58
CA ASN A 302 9.24 14.52 18.19
C ASN A 302 10.66 14.15 18.60
N LEU A 303 11.63 15.07 18.48
CA LEU A 303 13.01 14.84 18.91
C LEU A 303 13.09 14.61 20.43
N LEU A 304 12.35 15.39 21.22
CA LEU A 304 12.25 15.20 22.68
C LEU A 304 11.58 13.87 23.04
N LEU A 305 10.55 13.46 22.30
CA LEU A 305 9.81 12.20 22.54
C LEU A 305 10.51 10.96 21.96
N CYS A 306 11.52 11.15 21.10
CA CYS A 306 12.26 10.09 20.42
C CYS A 306 12.67 8.91 21.31
N PRO A 307 13.36 9.10 22.46
CA PRO A 307 13.81 7.96 23.28
C PRO A 307 12.63 7.11 23.78
N PHE A 308 11.51 7.72 24.14
CA PHE A 308 10.32 6.99 24.64
C PHE A 308 9.64 6.20 23.53
N ILE A 309 9.46 6.83 22.36
CA ILE A 309 8.84 6.16 21.21
C ILE A 309 9.75 5.02 20.74
N LEU A 310 11.07 5.21 20.73
CA LEU A 310 12.04 4.18 20.34
C LEU A 310 11.98 2.96 21.27
N VAL A 311 11.96 3.17 22.59
CA VAL A 311 11.81 2.06 23.56
C VAL A 311 10.53 1.28 23.29
N TRP A 312 9.40 1.96 23.09
CA TRP A 312 8.14 1.30 22.74
C TRP A 312 8.23 0.51 21.42
N GLN A 313 8.81 1.10 20.37
CA GLN A 313 8.96 0.43 19.06
C GLN A 313 9.84 -0.81 19.16
N VAL A 314 10.97 -0.75 19.87
CA VAL A 314 11.85 -1.90 20.10
C VAL A 314 11.12 -3.02 20.83
N LEU A 315 10.44 -2.69 21.95
CA LEU A 315 9.71 -3.68 22.74
C LEU A 315 8.57 -4.31 21.94
N TYR A 316 7.78 -3.48 21.26
CA TYR A 316 6.67 -3.96 20.45
C TYR A 316 7.15 -4.84 19.29
N ALA A 317 8.22 -4.44 18.60
CA ALA A 317 8.82 -5.24 17.53
C ALA A 317 9.35 -6.57 18.06
N PHE A 318 10.03 -6.57 19.21
CA PHE A 318 10.53 -7.78 19.86
C PHE A 318 9.39 -8.76 20.18
N PHE A 319 8.33 -8.30 20.88
CA PHE A 319 7.23 -9.19 21.26
C PHE A 319 6.36 -9.63 20.08
N SER A 320 6.27 -8.84 19.01
CA SER A 320 5.41 -9.16 17.86
C SER A 320 6.09 -10.03 16.81
N TYR A 321 7.40 -9.88 16.59
CA TYR A 321 8.09 -10.51 15.47
C TYR A 321 9.09 -11.61 15.87
N THR A 322 9.51 -11.73 17.13
CA THR A 322 10.49 -12.75 17.54
C THR A 322 9.97 -14.17 17.34
N GLU A 323 8.67 -14.42 17.60
CA GLU A 323 8.05 -15.73 17.34
C GLU A 323 8.09 -16.06 15.85
N VAL A 324 7.76 -15.09 15.00
CA VAL A 324 7.77 -15.24 13.54
C VAL A 324 9.17 -15.51 13.01
N ILE A 325 10.19 -14.83 13.53
CA ILE A 325 11.60 -15.05 13.17
C ILE A 325 12.02 -16.49 13.50
N ARG A 326 11.60 -17.00 14.66
CA ARG A 326 11.95 -18.35 15.10
C ARG A 326 11.20 -19.43 14.31
N ARG A 327 9.91 -19.22 14.02
CA ARG A 327 9.04 -20.22 13.42
C ARG A 327 9.19 -20.29 11.91
N GLU A 328 9.14 -19.14 11.23
CA GLU A 328 9.14 -19.03 9.77
C GLU A 328 9.95 -17.79 9.33
N PRO A 329 11.29 -17.85 9.37
CA PRO A 329 12.13 -16.71 9.01
C PRO A 329 11.94 -16.25 7.56
N GLY A 330 11.55 -17.16 6.66
CA GLY A 330 11.20 -16.83 5.26
C GLY A 330 10.01 -15.86 5.12
N SER A 331 9.13 -15.77 6.14
CA SER A 331 8.01 -14.83 6.14
C SER A 331 8.44 -13.36 6.22
N LEU A 332 9.66 -13.06 6.72
CA LEU A 332 10.23 -11.72 6.70
C LEU A 332 10.80 -11.33 5.32
N GLY A 333 11.18 -12.34 4.53
CA GLY A 333 11.54 -12.20 3.12
C GLY A 333 10.32 -12.03 2.21
N ALA A 334 9.11 -12.27 2.71
CA ALA A 334 7.90 -11.91 1.99
C ALA A 334 7.80 -10.38 1.82
N ARG A 335 7.18 -9.98 0.72
CA ARG A 335 6.99 -8.57 0.37
C ARG A 335 5.61 -8.09 0.78
N ARG A 336 5.45 -6.77 0.87
CA ARG A 336 4.18 -6.10 1.17
C ARG A 336 4.11 -4.77 0.44
N TRP A 337 2.88 -4.32 0.17
CA TRP A 337 2.66 -2.96 -0.31
C TRP A 337 3.13 -1.95 0.74
N SER A 338 4.05 -1.05 0.34
CA SER A 338 4.59 0.01 1.18
C SER A 338 3.52 1.06 1.48
N LEU A 339 3.70 1.82 2.57
CA LEU A 339 2.76 2.90 2.90
C LEU A 339 2.76 3.99 1.80
N TYR A 340 3.93 4.26 1.22
CA TYR A 340 4.07 5.09 0.04
C TYR A 340 3.28 4.53 -1.15
N GLY A 341 3.46 3.25 -1.49
CA GLY A 341 2.75 2.60 -2.58
C GLY A 341 1.23 2.66 -2.40
N ARG A 342 0.74 2.54 -1.16
CA ARG A 342 -0.70 2.68 -0.85
C ARG A 342 -1.26 4.08 -1.07
N LEU A 343 -0.45 5.14 -1.04
CA LEU A 343 -0.89 6.51 -1.37
C LEU A 343 -0.66 6.83 -2.86
N TYR A 344 0.47 6.38 -3.41
CA TYR A 344 0.83 6.56 -4.81
C TYR A 344 -0.19 5.88 -5.73
N LEU A 345 -0.49 4.60 -5.48
CA LEU A 345 -1.40 3.80 -6.31
C LEU A 345 -2.88 4.10 -6.05
N ARG A 346 -3.24 4.87 -5.01
CA ARG A 346 -4.64 5.13 -4.65
C ARG A 346 -5.28 6.15 -5.59
N HIS A 347 -6.47 5.85 -6.10
CA HIS A 347 -7.29 6.80 -6.86
C HIS A 347 -7.88 7.88 -5.94
N PHE A 348 -8.27 9.02 -6.51
CA PHE A 348 -9.11 9.96 -5.80
C PHE A 348 -10.47 9.33 -5.51
N ASN A 349 -11.01 9.60 -4.31
CA ASN A 349 -12.28 9.01 -3.85
C ASN A 349 -12.33 7.46 -3.86
N GLU A 350 -11.21 6.79 -3.63
CA GLU A 350 -11.19 5.32 -3.41
C GLU A 350 -11.22 5.03 -1.90
N LEU A 351 -12.15 4.20 -1.43
CA LEU A 351 -12.22 3.80 -0.02
C LEU A 351 -11.12 2.80 0.35
N ASN A 352 -10.84 2.63 1.65
CA ASN A 352 -9.71 1.79 2.07
C ASN A 352 -9.89 0.30 1.71
N HIS A 353 -11.13 -0.20 1.75
CA HIS A 353 -11.41 -1.60 1.41
C HIS A 353 -11.34 -1.86 -0.10
N GLU A 354 -11.70 -0.88 -0.92
CA GLU A 354 -11.58 -0.92 -2.39
C GLU A 354 -10.11 -1.02 -2.80
N LEU A 355 -9.29 -0.10 -2.26
CA LEU A 355 -7.84 -0.14 -2.44
C LEU A 355 -7.26 -1.47 -1.95
N HIS A 356 -7.69 -1.97 -0.79
CA HIS A 356 -7.17 -3.22 -0.26
C HIS A 356 -7.56 -4.42 -1.13
N GLY A 357 -8.79 -4.49 -1.62
CA GLY A 357 -9.24 -5.56 -2.53
C GLY A 357 -8.50 -5.54 -3.86
N ARG A 358 -8.14 -4.35 -4.36
CA ARG A 358 -7.33 -4.19 -5.57
C ARG A 358 -5.87 -4.60 -5.38
N LEU A 359 -5.21 -4.06 -4.36
CA LEU A 359 -3.83 -4.43 -4.00
C LEU A 359 -3.71 -5.90 -3.56
N GLY A 360 -4.77 -6.48 -2.99
CA GLY A 360 -4.85 -7.90 -2.65
C GLY A 360 -4.77 -8.79 -3.89
N ARG A 361 -5.54 -8.48 -4.94
CA ARG A 361 -5.47 -9.20 -6.22
C ARG A 361 -4.15 -8.99 -6.95
N GLY A 362 -3.61 -7.77 -6.90
CA GLY A 362 -2.28 -7.45 -7.45
C GLY A 362 -1.09 -8.09 -6.69
N TYR A 363 -1.29 -8.67 -5.50
CA TYR A 363 -0.19 -9.18 -4.68
C TYR A 363 0.53 -10.37 -5.31
N LYS A 364 -0.22 -11.41 -5.75
CA LYS A 364 0.34 -12.61 -6.39
C LYS A 364 1.15 -12.27 -7.65
N PRO A 365 0.64 -11.51 -8.65
CA PRO A 365 1.42 -11.19 -9.85
C PRO A 365 2.65 -10.33 -9.54
N THR A 366 2.55 -9.38 -8.61
CA THR A 366 3.70 -8.54 -8.21
C THR A 366 4.77 -9.36 -7.51
N SER A 367 4.38 -10.32 -6.68
CA SER A 367 5.30 -11.26 -6.03
C SER A 367 6.03 -12.13 -7.05
N LYS A 368 5.31 -12.68 -8.05
CA LYS A 368 5.92 -13.44 -9.16
C LYS A 368 6.91 -12.58 -9.96
N TYR A 369 6.55 -11.34 -10.28
CA TYR A 369 7.45 -10.38 -10.94
C TYR A 369 8.73 -10.16 -10.12
N MET A 370 8.61 -9.80 -8.84
CA MET A 370 9.79 -9.52 -8.00
C MET A 370 10.66 -10.76 -7.74
N ASN A 371 10.07 -11.95 -7.65
CA ASN A 371 10.81 -13.21 -7.49
C ASN A 371 11.54 -13.64 -8.77
N SER A 372 11.20 -13.07 -9.92
CA SER A 372 11.93 -13.30 -11.18
C SER A 372 13.29 -12.60 -11.20
N PHE A 373 13.52 -11.64 -10.30
CA PHE A 373 14.78 -10.91 -10.15
C PHE A 373 15.55 -11.41 -8.93
N THR A 374 16.24 -12.53 -9.09
CA THR A 374 17.11 -13.10 -8.06
C THR A 374 18.54 -12.57 -8.23
N SER A 375 19.26 -12.39 -7.13
CA SER A 375 20.67 -12.03 -7.17
C SER A 375 21.52 -13.29 -7.27
N PRO A 376 22.28 -13.52 -8.38
CA PRO A 376 23.09 -14.73 -8.53
C PRO A 376 24.12 -14.89 -7.42
N LEU A 377 24.74 -13.79 -6.98
CA LEU A 377 25.71 -13.78 -5.88
C LEU A 377 25.08 -14.27 -4.57
N LEU A 378 23.90 -13.76 -4.23
CA LEU A 378 23.19 -14.15 -3.01
C LEU A 378 22.79 -15.63 -3.06
N THR A 379 22.36 -16.14 -4.23
CA THR A 379 22.02 -17.55 -4.41
C THR A 379 23.22 -18.47 -4.25
N VAL A 380 24.40 -18.10 -4.78
CA VAL A 380 25.64 -18.88 -4.61
C VAL A 380 26.05 -18.92 -3.14
N ILE A 381 26.02 -17.79 -2.44
CA ILE A 381 26.32 -17.72 -1.00
C ILE A 381 25.34 -18.59 -0.22
N ALA A 382 24.03 -18.45 -0.48
CA ALA A 382 22.98 -19.18 0.20
C ALA A 382 23.13 -20.70 0.04
N LYS A 383 23.39 -21.19 -1.19
CA LYS A 383 23.62 -22.62 -1.47
C LYS A 383 24.81 -23.18 -0.70
N ASN A 384 25.93 -22.48 -0.69
CA ASN A 384 27.15 -22.93 0.01
C ASN A 384 26.97 -22.91 1.54
N VAL A 385 26.43 -21.82 2.09
CA VAL A 385 26.18 -21.73 3.55
C VAL A 385 25.18 -22.80 3.99
N ALA A 386 24.11 -23.04 3.22
CA ALA A 386 23.14 -24.11 3.49
C ALA A 386 23.78 -25.50 3.47
N PHE A 387 24.72 -25.76 2.55
CA PHE A 387 25.46 -27.02 2.49
C PHE A 387 26.34 -27.21 3.74
N PHE A 388 27.23 -26.25 4.06
CA PHE A 388 28.12 -26.38 5.21
C PHE A 388 27.36 -26.50 6.54
N SER A 389 26.37 -25.64 6.77
CA SER A 389 25.54 -25.71 7.99
C SER A 389 24.71 -26.99 8.05
N GLY A 390 24.17 -27.44 6.92
CA GLY A 390 23.43 -28.70 6.80
C GLY A 390 24.28 -29.94 7.08
N SER A 391 25.53 -29.98 6.59
CA SER A 391 26.45 -31.09 6.85
C SER A 391 26.80 -31.21 8.33
N VAL A 392 27.13 -30.10 8.99
CA VAL A 392 27.41 -30.09 10.44
C VAL A 392 26.17 -30.50 11.24
N LEU A 393 25.00 -29.94 10.89
CA LEU A 393 23.74 -30.29 11.55
C LEU A 393 23.40 -31.77 11.39
N ALA A 394 23.58 -32.35 10.20
CA ALA A 394 23.30 -33.76 9.95
C ALA A 394 24.17 -34.69 10.81
N VAL A 395 25.46 -34.37 10.97
CA VAL A 395 26.37 -35.11 11.86
C VAL A 395 25.92 -34.99 13.32
N LEU A 396 25.58 -33.78 13.78
CA LEU A 396 25.09 -33.58 15.15
C LEU A 396 23.78 -34.35 15.39
N ILE A 397 22.84 -34.31 14.45
CA ILE A 397 21.59 -35.08 14.55
C ILE A 397 21.88 -36.58 14.61
N ALA A 398 22.75 -37.10 13.74
CA ALA A 398 23.11 -38.51 13.73
C ALA A 398 23.74 -38.96 15.06
N LEU A 399 24.63 -38.14 15.64
CA LEU A 399 25.22 -38.40 16.96
C LEU A 399 24.17 -38.38 18.07
N THR A 400 23.22 -37.43 18.05
CA THR A 400 22.13 -37.37 19.04
C THR A 400 21.13 -38.51 18.93
N VAL A 401 20.96 -39.09 17.73
CA VAL A 401 20.12 -40.27 17.52
C VAL A 401 20.85 -41.55 17.93
N TYR A 402 22.17 -41.59 17.76
CA TYR A 402 23.01 -42.70 18.21
C TYR A 402 23.10 -42.76 19.74
N ASP A 403 23.29 -41.60 20.37
CA ASP A 403 23.39 -41.45 21.81
C ASP A 403 22.73 -40.14 22.27
N GLU A 404 21.72 -40.24 23.13
CA GLU A 404 20.97 -39.09 23.64
C GLU A 404 21.82 -38.21 24.58
N ASP A 405 22.88 -38.76 25.18
CA ASP A 405 23.76 -38.04 26.11
C ASP A 405 24.51 -36.89 25.41
N VAL A 406 24.64 -36.95 24.08
CA VAL A 406 25.20 -35.87 23.25
C VAL A 406 24.41 -34.57 23.43
N LEU A 407 23.10 -34.60 23.69
CA LEU A 407 22.32 -33.38 23.95
C LEU A 407 22.70 -32.66 25.25
N THR A 408 23.30 -33.37 26.20
CA THR A 408 23.72 -32.81 27.49
C THR A 408 25.06 -32.07 27.42
N VAL A 409 25.82 -32.28 26.35
CA VAL A 409 27.12 -31.63 26.12
C VAL A 409 26.95 -30.13 25.88
N GLN A 410 27.87 -29.35 26.45
CA GLN A 410 27.84 -27.90 26.36
C GLN A 410 27.74 -27.42 24.90
N HIS A 411 26.81 -26.50 24.67
CA HIS A 411 26.53 -25.86 23.38
C HIS A 411 25.94 -26.73 22.25
N ILE A 412 25.76 -28.05 22.41
CA ILE A 412 25.24 -28.88 21.31
C ILE A 412 23.79 -28.49 20.95
N LEU A 413 22.91 -28.33 21.94
CA LEU A 413 21.54 -27.90 21.71
C LEU A 413 21.45 -26.48 21.10
N THR A 414 22.30 -25.56 21.55
CA THR A 414 22.38 -24.21 20.98
C THR A 414 22.94 -24.23 19.56
N ALA A 415 23.90 -25.11 19.26
CA ALA A 415 24.46 -25.26 17.92
C ALA A 415 23.43 -25.86 16.95
N ILE A 416 22.70 -26.91 17.35
CA ILE A 416 21.62 -27.51 16.56
C ILE A 416 20.55 -26.46 16.24
N THR A 417 20.11 -25.67 17.23
CA THR A 417 19.09 -24.64 17.02
C THR A 417 19.58 -23.49 16.13
N VAL A 418 20.79 -22.98 16.34
CA VAL A 418 21.37 -21.92 15.49
C VAL A 418 21.58 -22.40 14.06
N LEU A 419 22.17 -23.60 13.87
CA LEU A 419 22.36 -24.18 12.55
C LEU A 419 21.02 -24.41 11.83
N GLY A 420 19.98 -24.87 12.54
CA GLY A 420 18.63 -25.01 12.00
C GLY A 420 18.05 -23.69 11.50
N VAL A 421 18.22 -22.60 12.27
CA VAL A 421 17.79 -21.25 11.87
C VAL A 421 18.58 -20.77 10.64
N VAL A 422 19.91 -20.94 10.63
CA VAL A 422 20.77 -20.56 9.50
C VAL A 422 20.37 -21.30 8.21
N ILE A 423 20.10 -22.61 8.28
CA ILE A 423 19.65 -23.40 7.12
C ILE A 423 18.30 -22.89 6.62
N THR A 424 17.37 -22.60 7.53
CA THR A 424 16.03 -22.12 7.16
C THR A 424 16.09 -20.75 6.47
N ILE A 425 16.94 -19.85 6.97
CA ILE A 425 17.18 -18.52 6.36
C ILE A 425 17.85 -18.68 4.99
N THR A 426 18.94 -19.44 4.90
CA THR A 426 19.69 -19.60 3.65
C THR A 426 18.84 -20.27 2.57
N ARG A 427 18.05 -21.29 2.90
CA ARG A 427 17.08 -21.89 1.95
C ARG A 427 16.02 -20.92 1.47
N SER A 428 15.63 -19.91 2.26
CA SER A 428 14.66 -18.90 1.83
C SER A 428 15.19 -17.97 0.73
N PHE A 429 16.52 -17.89 0.54
CA PHE A 429 17.16 -17.12 -0.53
C PHE A 429 17.45 -17.93 -1.80
N ILE A 430 17.22 -19.25 -1.78
CA ILE A 430 17.39 -20.10 -2.95
C ILE A 430 16.09 -20.07 -3.75
N PRO A 431 16.08 -19.55 -4.99
CA PRO A 431 14.88 -19.50 -5.81
C PRO A 431 14.49 -20.89 -6.34
N ASP A 432 13.25 -21.02 -6.76
CA ASP A 432 12.73 -22.23 -7.43
C ASP A 432 13.43 -22.44 -8.78
N GLU A 433 13.86 -23.68 -9.05
CA GLU A 433 14.55 -24.07 -10.28
C GLU A 433 13.60 -24.06 -11.50
N HIS A 434 12.30 -24.17 -11.27
CA HIS A 434 11.27 -24.21 -12.32
C HIS A 434 10.60 -22.85 -12.58
N LEU A 435 11.20 -21.75 -12.14
CA LEU A 435 10.65 -20.41 -12.33
C LEU A 435 10.75 -19.95 -13.80
N VAL A 436 9.62 -19.59 -14.38
CA VAL A 436 9.53 -19.06 -15.75
C VAL A 436 9.83 -17.55 -15.76
N TRP A 437 10.81 -17.13 -16.55
CA TRP A 437 11.23 -15.72 -16.66
C TRP A 437 10.46 -15.00 -17.76
N CYS A 438 9.43 -14.22 -17.40
CA CYS A 438 8.62 -13.41 -18.31
C CYS A 438 8.26 -12.03 -17.70
N PRO A 439 9.23 -11.13 -17.48
CA PRO A 439 9.01 -9.91 -16.71
C PRO A 439 8.00 -8.94 -17.34
N GLU A 440 7.99 -8.79 -18.67
CA GLU A 440 7.07 -7.89 -19.38
C GLU A 440 5.60 -8.32 -19.22
N GLN A 441 5.32 -9.62 -19.32
CA GLN A 441 3.96 -10.15 -19.14
C GLN A 441 3.52 -10.03 -17.69
N LEU A 442 4.40 -10.37 -16.74
CA LEU A 442 4.12 -10.24 -15.32
C LEU A 442 3.86 -8.78 -14.94
N LEU A 443 4.63 -7.83 -15.48
CA LEU A 443 4.41 -6.41 -15.24
C LEU A 443 3.08 -5.92 -15.84
N GLN A 444 2.66 -6.44 -16.99
CA GLN A 444 1.34 -6.15 -17.54
C GLN A 444 0.20 -6.71 -16.68
N CYS A 445 0.36 -7.92 -16.12
CA CYS A 445 -0.55 -8.49 -15.13
C CYS A 445 -0.61 -7.63 -13.85
N VAL A 446 0.53 -7.08 -13.43
CA VAL A 446 0.61 -6.14 -12.29
C VAL A 446 -0.17 -4.86 -12.63
N LEU A 447 0.10 -4.24 -13.77
CA LEU A 447 -0.57 -3.03 -14.26
C LEU A 447 -2.10 -3.17 -14.25
N ALA A 448 -2.61 -4.32 -14.72
CA ALA A 448 -4.04 -4.61 -14.74
C ALA A 448 -4.70 -4.40 -13.36
N HIS A 449 -3.98 -4.68 -12.27
CA HIS A 449 -4.51 -4.54 -10.92
C HIS A 449 -4.11 -3.22 -10.25
N ILE A 450 -2.88 -2.73 -10.45
CA ILE A 450 -2.41 -1.51 -9.77
C ILE A 450 -2.81 -0.21 -10.47
N HIS A 451 -3.24 -0.29 -11.74
CA HIS A 451 -3.71 0.77 -12.64
C HIS A 451 -2.72 1.91 -12.94
N TYR A 452 -1.74 2.13 -12.07
CA TYR A 452 -0.75 3.20 -12.18
C TYR A 452 0.63 2.61 -12.37
N MET A 453 1.30 3.05 -13.44
CA MET A 453 2.65 2.66 -13.80
C MET A 453 3.33 3.84 -14.48
N PRO A 454 4.57 4.22 -14.10
CA PRO A 454 5.37 5.18 -14.84
C PRO A 454 5.60 4.74 -16.31
N ASP A 455 5.68 5.71 -17.22
CA ASP A 455 5.75 5.43 -18.66
C ASP A 455 7.04 4.70 -19.07
N HIS A 456 8.15 4.97 -18.38
CA HIS A 456 9.46 4.38 -18.68
C HIS A 456 9.59 2.89 -18.32
N TRP A 457 8.66 2.34 -17.52
CA TRP A 457 8.66 0.91 -17.16
C TRP A 457 8.26 0.03 -18.34
N ARG A 458 7.40 0.54 -19.24
CA ARG A 458 6.88 -0.23 -20.36
C ARG A 458 7.97 -0.41 -21.41
N GLY A 459 8.28 -1.66 -21.75
CA GLY A 459 9.40 -2.03 -22.65
C GLY A 459 10.74 -2.24 -21.94
N ASN A 460 10.88 -1.78 -20.70
CA ASN A 460 12.07 -1.91 -19.87
C ASN A 460 11.80 -2.73 -18.60
N ALA A 461 10.87 -3.70 -18.65
CA ALA A 461 10.41 -4.43 -17.46
C ALA A 461 11.49 -5.35 -16.87
N HIS A 462 12.46 -5.79 -17.68
CA HIS A 462 13.61 -6.60 -17.28
C HIS A 462 14.77 -5.80 -16.64
N THR A 463 14.70 -4.47 -16.62
CA THR A 463 15.79 -3.63 -16.12
C THR A 463 15.81 -3.54 -14.59
N SER A 464 17.01 -3.33 -14.01
CA SER A 464 17.14 -3.15 -12.56
C SER A 464 16.49 -1.86 -12.06
N GLU A 465 16.46 -0.81 -12.89
CA GLU A 465 15.80 0.46 -12.58
C GLU A 465 14.30 0.26 -12.31
N THR A 466 13.59 -0.38 -13.25
CA THR A 466 12.16 -0.73 -13.08
C THR A 466 11.95 -1.59 -11.85
N ARG A 467 12.80 -2.61 -11.63
CA ARG A 467 12.73 -3.47 -10.44
C ARG A 467 12.85 -2.66 -9.14
N ASP A 468 13.78 -1.72 -9.08
CA ASP A 468 14.06 -0.93 -7.88
C ASP A 468 12.94 0.06 -7.57
N GLU A 469 12.32 0.67 -8.59
CA GLU A 469 11.13 1.50 -8.41
C GLU A 469 9.90 0.68 -8.00
N VAL A 470 9.69 -0.50 -8.59
CA VAL A 470 8.64 -1.43 -8.13
C VAL A 470 8.90 -1.87 -6.69
N ALA A 471 10.16 -2.05 -6.27
CA ALA A 471 10.52 -2.37 -4.90
C ALA A 471 10.17 -1.26 -3.90
N GLN A 472 10.16 0.02 -4.31
CA GLN A 472 9.68 1.14 -3.48
C GLN A 472 8.17 1.06 -3.22
N LEU A 473 7.38 0.54 -4.17
CA LEU A 473 5.94 0.29 -3.99
C LEU A 473 5.66 -1.03 -3.26
N PHE A 474 6.52 -2.03 -3.46
CA PHE A 474 6.35 -3.40 -2.98
C PHE A 474 7.59 -3.90 -2.21
N GLN A 475 7.77 -3.35 -1.01
CA GLN A 475 8.95 -3.54 -0.17
C GLN A 475 8.94 -4.85 0.63
N TYR A 476 10.12 -5.29 1.07
CA TYR A 476 10.26 -6.42 1.99
C TYR A 476 9.63 -6.14 3.36
N LYS A 477 9.07 -7.17 4.00
CA LYS A 477 8.54 -7.05 5.36
C LYS A 477 9.64 -6.71 6.37
N ALA A 478 10.84 -7.26 6.21
CA ALA A 478 12.01 -6.90 7.03
C ALA A 478 12.36 -5.40 6.91
N VAL A 479 12.38 -4.85 5.68
CA VAL A 479 12.64 -3.43 5.43
C VAL A 479 11.56 -2.56 6.09
N PHE A 480 10.29 -2.93 5.97
CA PHE A 480 9.21 -2.25 6.69
C PHE A 480 9.42 -2.19 8.20
N ILE A 481 9.82 -3.30 8.84
CA ILE A 481 10.06 -3.34 10.29
C ILE A 481 11.24 -2.43 10.65
N LEU A 482 12.32 -2.46 9.86
CA LEU A 482 13.49 -1.61 10.07
C LEU A 482 13.14 -0.12 9.91
N GLU A 483 12.36 0.25 8.90
CA GLU A 483 11.87 1.63 8.69
C GLU A 483 11.02 2.11 9.86
N GLU A 484 10.09 1.30 10.37
CA GLU A 484 9.27 1.65 11.53
C GLU A 484 10.10 1.76 12.82
N LEU A 485 11.17 0.96 12.96
CA LEU A 485 12.11 1.07 14.09
C LEU A 485 12.97 2.34 14.01
N LEU A 486 13.41 2.73 12.82
CA LEU A 486 14.16 3.95 12.57
C LEU A 486 13.27 5.21 12.54
N SER A 487 11.95 5.04 12.40
CA SER A 487 10.96 6.10 12.32
C SER A 487 11.09 7.19 13.40
N PRO A 488 11.21 6.86 14.70
CA PRO A 488 11.29 7.88 15.75
C PRO A 488 12.56 8.74 15.65
N ILE A 489 13.64 8.16 15.12
CA ILE A 489 14.93 8.83 14.94
C ILE A 489 14.88 9.73 13.71
N VAL A 490 14.44 9.21 12.56
CA VAL A 490 14.52 9.90 11.26
C VAL A 490 13.43 10.96 11.08
N THR A 491 12.22 10.73 11.61
CA THR A 491 11.07 11.64 11.48
C THR A 491 11.36 13.09 11.89
N PRO A 492 11.94 13.39 13.07
CA PRO A 492 12.22 14.78 13.45
C PRO A 492 13.17 15.49 12.47
N PHE A 493 14.14 14.79 11.89
CA PHE A 493 15.04 15.38 10.89
C PHE A 493 14.31 15.71 9.58
N ILE A 494 13.44 14.82 9.11
CA ILE A 494 12.61 15.09 7.92
C ILE A 494 11.72 16.31 8.15
N LEU A 495 11.10 16.42 9.33
CA LEU A 495 10.23 17.56 9.64
C LEU A 495 11.03 18.88 9.71
N ILE A 496 12.14 18.91 10.45
CA ILE A 496 12.91 20.13 10.72
C ILE A 496 13.63 20.62 9.46
N PHE A 497 14.26 19.73 8.69
CA PHE A 497 15.16 20.11 7.60
C PHE A 497 14.51 20.05 6.22
N LEU A 498 13.62 19.10 5.95
CA LEU A 498 13.06 18.90 4.62
C LEU A 498 11.66 19.51 4.48
N LEU A 499 10.73 19.17 5.37
CA LEU A 499 9.34 19.64 5.26
C LEU A 499 9.23 21.15 5.47
N ARG A 500 10.02 21.68 6.41
CA ARG A 500 10.06 23.11 6.73
C ARG A 500 10.34 23.98 5.50
N ASN A 501 11.26 23.57 4.64
CA ASN A 501 11.64 24.33 3.45
C ASN A 501 10.53 24.36 2.38
N LYS A 502 9.61 23.38 2.41
CA LYS A 502 8.47 23.29 1.50
C LYS A 502 7.21 24.00 2.02
N SER A 503 7.28 24.76 3.12
CA SER A 503 6.09 25.37 3.72
C SER A 503 5.35 26.32 2.76
N LEU A 504 6.09 27.09 1.95
CA LEU A 504 5.48 28.00 0.96
C LEU A 504 4.71 27.26 -0.13
N GLU A 505 5.29 26.19 -0.68
CA GLU A 505 4.65 25.34 -1.69
C GLU A 505 3.39 24.67 -1.13
N ILE A 506 3.43 24.24 0.14
CA ILE A 506 2.26 23.66 0.82
C ILE A 506 1.14 24.70 0.96
N ILE A 507 1.44 25.93 1.37
CA ILE A 507 0.44 27.01 1.47
C ILE A 507 -0.14 27.35 0.10
N ASP A 508 0.70 27.47 -0.93
CA ASP A 508 0.24 27.71 -2.30
C ASP A 508 -0.64 26.55 -2.80
N PHE A 509 -0.32 25.30 -2.45
CA PHE A 509 -1.13 24.14 -2.78
C PHE A 509 -2.52 24.20 -2.16
N PHE A 510 -2.65 24.43 -0.84
CA PHE A 510 -3.96 24.55 -0.19
C PHE A 510 -4.77 25.75 -0.68
N ARG A 511 -4.11 26.83 -1.12
CA ARG A 511 -4.83 27.96 -1.73
C ARG A 511 -5.38 27.60 -3.11
N ASN A 512 -4.54 26.99 -3.96
CA ASN A 512 -4.86 26.80 -5.38
C ASN A 512 -5.74 25.55 -5.64
N PHE A 513 -5.61 24.52 -4.80
CA PHE A 513 -6.22 23.21 -4.97
C PHE A 513 -7.26 22.87 -3.89
N THR A 514 -7.87 23.90 -3.28
CA THR A 514 -9.06 23.74 -2.43
C THR A 514 -10.28 24.36 -3.11
N VAL A 515 -11.37 23.60 -3.18
CA VAL A 515 -12.65 24.06 -3.72
C VAL A 515 -13.73 23.85 -2.68
N GLU A 516 -14.59 24.85 -2.54
CA GLU A 516 -15.74 24.82 -1.64
C GLU A 516 -16.93 24.19 -2.37
N VAL A 517 -17.40 23.05 -1.88
CA VAL A 517 -18.56 22.35 -2.42
C VAL A 517 -19.76 22.57 -1.51
N VAL A 518 -20.86 23.05 -2.09
CA VAL A 518 -22.10 23.35 -1.36
C VAL A 518 -22.56 22.12 -0.57
N GLY A 519 -22.81 22.34 0.72
CA GLY A 519 -23.25 21.30 1.65
C GLY A 519 -22.15 20.36 2.17
N VAL A 520 -20.96 20.30 1.56
CA VAL A 520 -19.84 19.47 2.02
C VAL A 520 -18.74 20.30 2.69
N GLY A 521 -18.41 21.48 2.17
CA GLY A 521 -17.32 22.34 2.64
C GLY A 521 -16.08 22.26 1.75
N ASP A 522 -14.90 22.54 2.32
CA ASP A 522 -13.64 22.66 1.58
C ASP A 522 -12.98 21.29 1.28
N ILE A 523 -12.89 20.93 0.00
CA ILE A 523 -12.32 19.67 -0.46
C ILE A 523 -11.13 19.89 -1.40
N CYS A 524 -10.31 18.85 -1.57
CA CYS A 524 -9.23 18.83 -2.56
C CYS A 524 -9.82 18.91 -3.97
N SER A 525 -9.33 19.84 -4.81
CA SER A 525 -9.87 20.08 -6.14
C SER A 525 -9.73 18.85 -7.06
N PHE A 526 -8.63 18.10 -6.95
CA PHE A 526 -8.43 16.85 -7.68
C PHE A 526 -9.48 15.78 -7.35
N ALA A 527 -10.07 15.83 -6.16
CA ALA A 527 -11.12 14.90 -5.75
C ALA A 527 -12.47 15.20 -6.40
N GLN A 528 -12.63 16.30 -7.13
CA GLN A 528 -13.80 16.49 -7.99
C GLN A 528 -13.72 15.65 -9.27
N MET A 529 -12.54 15.11 -9.58
CA MET A 529 -12.27 14.34 -10.81
C MET A 529 -12.65 15.16 -12.06
N ASP A 530 -12.43 16.47 -11.98
CA ASP A 530 -12.69 17.44 -13.05
C ASP A 530 -11.56 17.36 -14.08
N ILE A 531 -11.91 16.81 -15.25
CA ILE A 531 -10.99 16.58 -16.36
C ILE A 531 -10.53 17.89 -16.99
N ARG A 532 -11.41 18.89 -17.07
CA ARG A 532 -11.07 20.14 -17.75
C ARG A 532 -10.01 20.93 -16.98
N ARG A 533 -10.11 20.91 -15.64
CA ARG A 533 -9.21 21.65 -14.75
C ARG A 533 -7.95 20.88 -14.36
N HIS A 534 -8.03 19.55 -14.25
CA HIS A 534 -6.96 18.72 -13.70
C HIS A 534 -6.58 17.52 -14.57
N GLY A 535 -7.16 17.39 -15.76
CA GLY A 535 -6.82 16.30 -16.68
C GLY A 535 -5.46 16.50 -17.34
N ASN A 536 -4.79 15.39 -17.61
CA ASN A 536 -3.48 15.35 -18.24
C ASN A 536 -3.63 15.33 -19.77
N PRO A 537 -3.12 16.34 -20.50
CA PRO A 537 -3.22 16.41 -21.95
C PRO A 537 -2.71 15.17 -22.68
N ALA A 538 -1.72 14.46 -22.13
CA ALA A 538 -1.13 13.29 -22.78
C ALA A 538 -2.06 12.06 -22.75
N TRP A 539 -3.04 12.04 -21.84
CA TRP A 539 -4.00 10.95 -21.64
C TRP A 539 -5.33 11.17 -22.36
N MET A 540 -5.46 12.29 -23.07
CA MET A 540 -6.70 12.74 -23.70
C MET A 540 -6.51 13.16 -25.15
N SER A 541 -7.62 13.33 -25.86
CA SER A 541 -7.61 13.95 -27.18
C SER A 541 -7.36 15.46 -27.07
N GLU A 542 -6.70 16.05 -28.08
CA GLU A 542 -6.38 17.48 -28.10
C GLU A 542 -7.63 18.36 -27.86
N GLY A 543 -7.49 19.39 -27.01
CA GLY A 543 -8.54 20.40 -26.75
C GLY A 543 -9.53 20.08 -25.61
N GLN A 544 -9.37 18.96 -24.89
CA GLN A 544 -10.29 18.56 -23.79
C GLN A 544 -9.90 19.09 -22.39
N THR A 545 -8.72 19.71 -22.23
CA THR A 545 -8.23 20.23 -20.94
C THR A 545 -7.66 21.63 -21.08
N GLU A 546 -7.92 22.45 -20.06
CA GLU A 546 -7.35 23.79 -19.88
C GLU A 546 -6.23 23.79 -18.82
N ALA A 547 -5.89 22.60 -18.30
CA ALA A 547 -4.93 22.46 -17.21
C ALA A 547 -3.51 22.83 -17.65
N SER A 548 -2.88 23.75 -16.91
CA SER A 548 -1.42 23.96 -16.99
C SER A 548 -0.65 22.78 -16.39
N MET A 549 0.64 22.65 -16.69
CA MET A 549 1.53 21.63 -16.11
C MET A 549 1.50 21.60 -14.57
N TYR A 550 1.35 22.77 -13.94
CA TYR A 550 1.23 22.84 -12.49
C TYR A 550 -0.13 22.30 -11.99
N GLN A 551 -1.21 22.51 -12.76
CA GLN A 551 -2.58 22.17 -12.36
C GLN A 551 -3.02 20.75 -12.72
N GLN A 552 -2.46 20.12 -13.75
CA GLN A 552 -2.82 18.76 -14.16
C GLN A 552 -2.48 17.72 -13.08
N ALA A 553 -3.13 16.56 -13.04
CA ALA A 553 -2.66 15.44 -12.23
C ALA A 553 -1.59 14.63 -12.97
N GLU A 554 -0.62 14.08 -12.24
CA GLU A 554 0.46 13.27 -12.84
C GLU A 554 -0.04 11.84 -13.13
N ASN A 555 0.46 11.21 -14.19
CA ASN A 555 0.23 9.80 -14.56
C ASN A 555 -1.25 9.41 -14.76
N GLY A 556 -2.04 10.27 -15.43
CA GLY A 556 -3.44 9.97 -15.76
C GLY A 556 -4.36 9.78 -14.55
N LYS A 557 -4.00 10.37 -13.39
CA LYS A 557 -4.67 10.07 -12.12
C LYS A 557 -6.10 10.56 -12.07
N THR A 558 -6.41 11.69 -12.69
CA THR A 558 -7.78 12.24 -12.75
C THR A 558 -8.69 11.32 -13.56
N GLU A 559 -8.23 10.89 -14.74
CA GLU A 559 -8.97 10.10 -15.71
C GLU A 559 -9.24 8.67 -15.19
N LEU A 560 -8.21 8.01 -14.68
CA LEU A 560 -8.34 6.68 -14.08
C LEU A 560 -9.19 6.70 -12.81
N SER A 561 -9.11 7.77 -12.00
CA SER A 561 -9.97 7.92 -10.81
C SER A 561 -11.42 8.10 -11.18
N LEU A 562 -11.71 8.92 -12.20
CA LEU A 562 -13.07 9.12 -12.70
C LEU A 562 -13.67 7.82 -13.22
N MET A 563 -12.90 7.07 -14.02
CA MET A 563 -13.34 5.78 -14.57
C MET A 563 -13.63 4.78 -13.44
N HIS A 564 -12.70 4.64 -12.49
CA HIS A 564 -12.87 3.78 -11.32
C HIS A 564 -14.13 4.15 -10.52
N PHE A 565 -14.33 5.44 -10.23
CA PHE A 565 -15.47 5.89 -9.44
C PHE A 565 -16.81 5.65 -10.16
N THR A 566 -16.85 5.86 -11.48
CA THR A 566 -18.05 5.65 -12.31
C THR A 566 -18.42 4.17 -12.39
N ILE A 567 -17.45 3.29 -12.61
CA ILE A 567 -17.68 1.84 -12.68
C ILE A 567 -18.14 1.31 -11.31
N LYS A 568 -17.54 1.81 -10.22
CA LYS A 568 -17.87 1.35 -8.86
C LYS A 568 -19.23 1.86 -8.37
N ASN A 569 -19.64 3.06 -8.77
CA ASN A 569 -20.88 3.70 -8.34
C ASN A 569 -21.76 4.01 -9.57
N PRO A 570 -22.42 3.00 -10.18
CA PRO A 570 -23.15 3.17 -11.45
C PRO A 570 -24.40 4.05 -11.36
N ARG A 571 -24.91 4.29 -10.14
CA ARG A 571 -26.05 5.21 -9.89
C ARG A 571 -25.63 6.68 -9.87
N TRP A 572 -24.34 6.95 -9.69
CA TRP A 572 -23.82 8.31 -9.66
C TRP A 572 -23.83 8.90 -11.07
N GLN A 573 -24.37 10.10 -11.20
CA GLN A 573 -24.38 10.83 -12.47
C GLN A 573 -23.15 11.75 -12.55
N PRO A 574 -22.23 11.52 -13.48
CA PRO A 574 -21.06 12.38 -13.64
C PRO A 574 -21.47 13.77 -14.16
N PRO A 575 -20.72 14.83 -13.82
CA PRO A 575 -20.87 16.15 -14.43
C PRO A 575 -20.76 16.10 -15.96
N GLN A 576 -21.31 17.11 -16.65
CA GLN A 576 -21.40 17.14 -18.12
C GLN A 576 -20.04 16.96 -18.82
N GLU A 577 -18.98 17.60 -18.33
CA GLU A 577 -17.64 17.48 -18.94
C GLU A 577 -17.07 16.07 -18.76
N SER A 578 -17.21 15.50 -17.55
CA SER A 578 -16.83 14.12 -17.24
C SER A 578 -17.63 13.09 -18.05
N SER A 579 -18.93 13.34 -18.28
CA SER A 579 -19.79 12.43 -19.04
C SER A 579 -19.42 12.39 -20.52
N VAL A 580 -19.04 13.53 -21.12
CA VAL A 580 -18.55 13.61 -22.51
C VAL A 580 -17.24 12.85 -22.68
N PHE A 581 -16.31 12.95 -21.72
CA PHE A 581 -15.09 12.15 -21.76
C PHE A 581 -15.38 10.65 -21.71
N ILE A 582 -16.24 10.23 -20.76
CA ILE A 582 -16.61 8.82 -20.62
C ILE A 582 -17.31 8.30 -21.87
N SER A 583 -18.22 9.08 -22.48
CA SER A 583 -18.91 8.68 -23.70
C SER A 583 -17.93 8.56 -24.88
N HIS A 584 -17.04 9.53 -25.06
CA HIS A 584 -16.02 9.49 -26.10
C HIS A 584 -15.07 8.29 -25.93
N LEU A 585 -14.67 7.96 -24.70
CA LEU A 585 -13.85 6.78 -24.44
C LEU A 585 -14.62 5.49 -24.76
N LYS A 586 -15.90 5.39 -24.38
CA LYS A 586 -16.75 4.23 -24.70
C LYS A 586 -16.96 4.07 -26.20
N GLU A 587 -17.19 5.16 -26.92
CA GLU A 587 -17.30 5.16 -28.39
C GLU A 587 -15.99 4.71 -29.04
N LYS A 588 -14.85 5.19 -28.55
CA LYS A 588 -13.53 4.76 -29.03
C LYS A 588 -13.27 3.27 -28.79
N VAL A 589 -13.62 2.77 -27.59
CA VAL A 589 -13.57 1.34 -27.27
C VAL A 589 -14.45 0.53 -28.23
N GLN A 590 -15.68 0.98 -28.52
CA GLN A 590 -16.57 0.29 -29.45
C GLN A 590 -16.04 0.31 -30.89
N HIS A 591 -15.48 1.44 -31.32
CA HIS A 591 -14.86 1.58 -32.64
C HIS A 591 -13.64 0.65 -32.78
N ASP A 592 -12.75 0.63 -31.79
CA ASP A 592 -11.55 -0.23 -31.81
C ASP A 592 -11.91 -1.71 -31.70
N ALA A 593 -13.01 -2.05 -31.00
CA ALA A 593 -13.55 -3.41 -30.94
C ALA A 593 -14.05 -3.93 -32.30
N GLN A 594 -14.58 -3.06 -33.17
CA GLN A 594 -15.00 -3.46 -34.53
C GLN A 594 -13.83 -3.87 -35.41
N GLY A 595 -12.63 -3.31 -35.15
CA GLY A 595 -11.38 -3.70 -35.80
C GLY A 595 -10.59 -4.77 -35.03
N GLY A 596 -11.09 -5.21 -33.88
CA GLY A 596 -10.40 -6.12 -32.95
C GLY A 596 -10.71 -7.60 -33.17
N PRO A 597 -9.99 -8.50 -32.47
CA PRO A 597 -10.27 -9.94 -32.48
C PRO A 597 -11.65 -10.24 -31.89
N SER A 598 -12.31 -11.30 -32.35
CA SER A 598 -13.64 -11.68 -31.86
C SER A 598 -13.58 -12.15 -30.40
N THR A 599 -14.53 -11.72 -29.57
CA THR A 599 -14.57 -12.06 -28.14
C THR A 599 -14.69 -13.57 -27.90
N GLN A 600 -15.36 -14.30 -28.79
CA GLN A 600 -15.47 -15.76 -28.71
C GLN A 600 -14.12 -16.46 -28.92
N LEU A 601 -13.26 -15.93 -29.79
CA LEU A 601 -11.91 -16.44 -30.01
C LEU A 601 -11.04 -16.18 -28.77
N LEU A 602 -11.05 -14.96 -28.23
CA LEU A 602 -10.31 -14.60 -27.02
C LEU A 602 -10.67 -15.50 -25.82
N LEU A 603 -11.97 -15.72 -25.60
CA LEU A 603 -12.46 -16.56 -24.50
C LEU A 603 -12.09 -18.04 -24.67
N SER A 604 -11.95 -18.53 -25.91
CA SER A 604 -11.51 -19.91 -26.18
C SER A 604 -10.01 -20.13 -25.94
N GLU A 605 -9.19 -19.07 -26.06
CA GLU A 605 -7.75 -19.08 -25.81
C GLU A 605 -7.40 -18.97 -24.31
N ALA A 606 -8.34 -18.46 -23.49
CA ALA A 606 -8.18 -18.26 -22.06
C ALA A 606 -7.82 -19.55 -21.26
N PRO A 607 -8.53 -20.69 -21.38
CA PRO A 607 -8.28 -21.87 -20.55
C PRO A 607 -6.91 -22.54 -20.80
N LEU A 608 -6.32 -22.38 -21.99
CA LEU A 608 -4.96 -22.85 -22.29
C LEU A 608 -3.92 -22.05 -21.50
N CYS A 609 -4.18 -20.77 -21.24
CA CYS A 609 -3.28 -19.88 -20.50
C CYS A 609 -3.51 -19.94 -18.98
N THR A 610 -4.75 -20.17 -18.53
CA THR A 610 -5.05 -20.43 -17.11
C THR A 610 -4.32 -21.68 -16.60
N SER A 611 -4.10 -22.68 -17.48
CA SER A 611 -3.30 -23.88 -17.17
C SER A 611 -1.79 -23.60 -17.01
N LEU A 612 -1.25 -22.56 -17.68
CA LEU A 612 0.16 -22.15 -17.57
C LEU A 612 0.42 -21.26 -16.34
N GLN A 613 -0.62 -20.62 -15.78
CA GLN A 613 -0.49 -19.63 -14.69
C GLN A 613 -0.75 -20.16 -13.27
N SER A 614 -1.00 -21.47 -13.09
CA SER A 614 -1.07 -22.30 -11.86
C SER A 614 -2.47 -22.66 -11.30
N ASN A 615 -2.66 -23.98 -11.04
CA ASN A 615 -3.44 -24.76 -10.05
C ASN A 615 -4.69 -24.24 -9.29
N GLU A 616 -5.20 -23.04 -9.51
CA GLU A 616 -6.47 -22.57 -8.92
C GLU A 616 -7.52 -22.40 -10.03
N SER A 617 -8.74 -22.91 -9.81
CA SER A 617 -9.88 -22.70 -10.70
C SER A 617 -10.23 -21.20 -10.73
N GLY A 618 -9.77 -20.49 -11.76
CA GLY A 618 -10.05 -19.06 -11.94
C GLY A 618 -11.54 -18.77 -12.01
N THR A 619 -11.98 -17.68 -11.37
CA THR A 619 -13.36 -17.18 -11.49
C THR A 619 -13.57 -16.64 -12.92
N GLY A 620 -14.84 -16.54 -13.36
CA GLY A 620 -15.18 -15.99 -14.70
C GLY A 620 -14.49 -14.65 -15.05
N PRO A 621 -14.41 -13.67 -14.13
CA PRO A 621 -13.72 -12.39 -14.36
C PRO A 621 -12.20 -12.51 -14.55
N ASP A 622 -11.54 -13.43 -13.84
CA ASP A 622 -10.09 -13.64 -13.99
C ASP A 622 -9.76 -14.27 -15.34
N ASN A 623 -10.66 -15.11 -15.87
CA ASN A 623 -10.53 -15.67 -17.23
C ASN A 623 -10.66 -14.60 -18.32
N LEU A 624 -11.49 -13.56 -18.11
CA LEU A 624 -11.57 -12.42 -19.04
C LEU A 624 -10.24 -11.67 -19.10
N LEU A 625 -9.65 -11.39 -17.94
CA LEU A 625 -8.36 -10.70 -17.88
C LEU A 625 -7.23 -11.55 -18.49
N ALA A 626 -7.20 -12.85 -18.15
CA ALA A 626 -6.21 -13.79 -18.67
C ALA A 626 -6.28 -13.88 -20.20
N SER A 627 -7.48 -13.87 -20.78
CA SER A 627 -7.67 -13.89 -22.24
C SER A 627 -7.03 -12.68 -22.95
N VAL A 628 -7.19 -11.48 -22.37
CA VAL A 628 -6.66 -10.24 -22.93
C VAL A 628 -5.13 -10.15 -22.78
N LEU A 629 -4.62 -10.64 -21.65
CA LEU A 629 -3.18 -10.63 -21.36
C LEU A 629 -2.43 -11.70 -22.16
N ALA A 630 -3.08 -12.81 -22.53
CA ALA A 630 -2.49 -13.88 -23.32
C ALA A 630 -2.51 -13.64 -24.84
N HIS A 631 -3.50 -12.89 -25.34
CA HIS A 631 -3.74 -12.76 -26.77
C HIS A 631 -2.54 -12.20 -27.59
N PRO A 632 -1.79 -11.18 -27.12
CA PRO A 632 -0.62 -10.68 -27.86
C PRO A 632 0.48 -11.74 -28.06
N ILE A 633 0.55 -12.75 -27.18
CA ILE A 633 1.55 -13.82 -27.23
C ILE A 633 1.16 -14.85 -28.29
N LEU A 634 -0.12 -15.25 -28.31
CA LEU A 634 -0.64 -16.22 -29.25
C LEU A 634 -0.56 -15.70 -30.70
N THR A 635 -0.71 -14.40 -30.90
CA THR A 635 -0.57 -13.78 -32.22
C THR A 635 0.87 -13.47 -32.62
N ALA A 636 1.78 -13.23 -31.65
CA ALA A 636 3.21 -13.08 -31.92
C ALA A 636 3.93 -14.41 -32.24
N SER A 637 3.39 -15.55 -31.77
CA SER A 637 4.01 -16.88 -31.89
C SER A 637 3.94 -17.50 -33.30
N GLY A 638 3.34 -16.83 -34.30
CA GLY A 638 3.26 -17.33 -35.68
C GLY A 638 2.46 -18.63 -35.87
N LEU A 639 1.76 -19.11 -34.84
CA LEU A 639 1.03 -20.39 -34.85
C LEU A 639 -0.38 -20.32 -35.45
N GLN A 640 -0.73 -19.26 -36.19
CA GLN A 640 -1.93 -19.28 -37.04
C GLN A 640 -1.57 -19.74 -38.46
N ALA A 641 -1.79 -21.04 -38.66
CA ALA A 641 -1.84 -21.65 -39.97
C ALA A 641 -2.96 -21.02 -40.81
N ARG A 642 -2.55 -20.43 -41.95
CA ARG A 642 -3.21 -20.50 -43.25
C ARG A 642 -4.68 -20.06 -43.30
N ASP A 643 -4.90 -18.74 -43.20
CA ASP A 643 -5.80 -18.06 -44.14
C ASP A 643 -5.51 -16.54 -44.20
N HIS A 644 -5.15 -16.08 -45.39
CA HIS A 644 -4.84 -14.69 -45.68
C HIS A 644 -6.11 -13.84 -45.75
N ARG A 645 -6.41 -13.10 -44.68
CA ARG A 645 -6.92 -11.72 -44.77
C ARG A 645 -6.12 -10.86 -43.80
N PHE A 646 -5.74 -9.66 -44.25
CA PHE A 646 -4.99 -8.66 -43.50
C PHE A 646 -5.61 -8.40 -42.11
N ILE A 647 -5.10 -9.08 -41.08
CA ILE A 647 -5.41 -8.77 -39.69
C ILE A 647 -4.23 -7.94 -39.17
N ARG A 648 -4.51 -6.69 -38.80
CA ARG A 648 -3.56 -5.78 -38.13
C ARG A 648 -3.04 -6.49 -36.87
N PRO A 649 -1.75 -6.38 -36.49
CA PRO A 649 -1.25 -6.99 -35.26
C PRO A 649 -2.16 -6.64 -34.08
N SER A 650 -2.77 -7.65 -33.46
CA SER A 650 -3.73 -7.45 -32.38
C SER A 650 -2.98 -7.08 -31.12
N THR A 651 -3.25 -5.88 -30.63
CA THR A 651 -2.69 -5.39 -29.38
C THR A 651 -3.53 -5.81 -28.18
N ALA A 652 -2.96 -5.75 -26.97
CA ALA A 652 -3.71 -5.96 -25.73
C ALA A 652 -4.90 -4.97 -25.62
N ALA A 653 -4.74 -3.72 -26.09
CA ALA A 653 -5.82 -2.76 -26.21
C ALA A 653 -6.95 -3.22 -27.13
N SER A 654 -6.65 -3.78 -28.30
CA SER A 654 -7.69 -4.29 -29.22
C SER A 654 -8.45 -5.46 -28.61
N ALA A 655 -7.76 -6.37 -27.91
CA ALA A 655 -8.39 -7.48 -27.19
C ALA A 655 -9.23 -6.97 -26.00
N ALA A 656 -8.70 -6.02 -25.22
CA ALA A 656 -9.44 -5.37 -24.13
C ALA A 656 -10.69 -4.66 -24.65
N ALA A 657 -10.60 -3.96 -25.78
CA ALA A 657 -11.71 -3.27 -26.41
C ALA A 657 -12.82 -4.24 -26.82
N SER A 658 -12.49 -5.37 -27.46
CA SER A 658 -13.45 -6.42 -27.83
C SER A 658 -14.17 -7.02 -26.61
N VAL A 659 -13.46 -7.21 -25.49
CA VAL A 659 -14.07 -7.70 -24.25
C VAL A 659 -14.95 -6.63 -23.61
N LEU A 660 -14.48 -5.38 -23.51
CA LEU A 660 -15.25 -4.25 -22.95
C LEU A 660 -16.53 -3.94 -23.75
N ALA A 661 -16.47 -4.02 -25.08
CA ALA A 661 -17.63 -3.85 -25.95
C ALA A 661 -18.69 -4.93 -25.67
N SER A 662 -18.27 -6.18 -25.47
CA SER A 662 -19.18 -7.28 -25.14
C SER A 662 -19.88 -7.09 -23.78
N LEU A 663 -19.16 -6.58 -22.78
CA LEU A 663 -19.72 -6.26 -21.46
C LEU A 663 -20.75 -5.13 -21.56
N SER A 664 -20.45 -4.09 -22.34
CA SER A 664 -21.35 -2.96 -22.59
C SER A 664 -22.67 -3.37 -23.25
N THR A 665 -22.64 -4.31 -24.21
CA THR A 665 -23.86 -4.84 -24.85
C THR A 665 -24.74 -5.68 -23.91
N SER A 666 -24.15 -6.33 -22.90
CA SER A 666 -24.90 -7.14 -21.94
C SER A 666 -25.70 -6.28 -20.94
N GLN A 667 -25.17 -5.12 -20.55
CA GLN A 667 -25.84 -4.20 -19.61
C GLN A 667 -27.09 -3.52 -20.22
N LEU A 668 -27.11 -3.29 -21.54
CA LEU A 668 -28.26 -2.73 -22.26
C LEU A 668 -29.45 -3.70 -22.38
N ALA A 669 -29.24 -5.01 -22.23
CA ALA A 669 -30.28 -6.02 -22.38
C ALA A 669 -31.22 -6.15 -21.16
N HIS A 670 -30.91 -5.52 -20.02
CA HIS A 670 -31.76 -5.58 -18.81
C HIS A 670 -33.00 -4.66 -18.84
N GLY A 671 -33.20 -3.88 -19.91
CA GLY A 671 -34.41 -3.07 -20.11
C GLY A 671 -35.57 -3.78 -20.82
N SER A 672 -35.38 -5.02 -21.31
CA SER A 672 -36.39 -5.76 -22.07
C SER A 672 -36.67 -7.11 -21.44
N ARG A 673 -37.96 -7.36 -21.15
CA ARG A 673 -38.49 -8.62 -20.63
C ARG A 673 -38.28 -9.72 -21.70
N GLY A 674 -37.16 -10.43 -21.63
CA GLY A 674 -36.81 -11.55 -22.52
C GLY A 674 -35.87 -12.54 -21.82
N ARG A 675 -36.16 -13.84 -21.96
CA ARG A 675 -35.48 -14.96 -21.29
C ARG A 675 -33.94 -14.91 -21.38
N PRO A 676 -33.21 -15.33 -20.32
CA PRO A 676 -31.75 -15.42 -20.39
C PRO A 676 -31.35 -16.66 -21.20
N HIS A 677 -30.73 -16.47 -22.36
CA HIS A 677 -29.86 -17.48 -22.96
C HIS A 677 -28.48 -17.35 -22.31
N GLY A 678 -28.11 -18.35 -21.52
CA GLY A 678 -26.90 -18.37 -20.71
C GLY A 678 -25.62 -18.53 -21.54
N LEU A 679 -24.64 -17.69 -21.26
CA LEU A 679 -23.22 -17.88 -21.59
C LEU A 679 -22.52 -18.60 -20.43
N LEU A 680 -22.96 -19.81 -20.10
CA LEU A 680 -22.24 -20.71 -19.20
C LEU A 680 -21.78 -21.93 -20.01
N PRO A 681 -20.47 -22.24 -20.07
CA PRO A 681 -20.03 -23.52 -20.59
C PRO A 681 -20.53 -24.61 -19.65
N SER A 682 -21.40 -25.47 -20.17
CA SER A 682 -21.81 -26.70 -19.50
C SER A 682 -20.61 -27.64 -19.46
N SER A 683 -20.10 -27.94 -18.27
CA SER A 683 -19.11 -29.00 -18.07
C SER A 683 -19.77 -30.36 -18.38
N LEU A 684 -19.54 -30.89 -19.57
CA LEU A 684 -19.80 -32.29 -19.92
C LEU A 684 -18.74 -33.16 -19.22
N HIS A 685 -19.10 -33.79 -18.11
CA HIS A 685 -18.39 -34.96 -17.61
C HIS A 685 -18.96 -36.21 -18.30
N PRO A 686 -18.14 -37.15 -18.80
CA PRO A 686 -18.62 -38.47 -19.18
C PRO A 686 -18.91 -39.31 -17.93
N GLU A 687 -19.99 -40.07 -18.01
CA GLU A 687 -20.55 -40.96 -16.99
C GLU A 687 -19.54 -41.94 -16.39
N ALA A 688 -19.51 -42.01 -15.05
CA ALA A 688 -19.17 -43.22 -14.32
C ALA A 688 -20.17 -43.40 -13.17
N THR A 689 -20.79 -44.56 -13.16
CA THR A 689 -21.90 -45.05 -12.34
C THR A 689 -21.60 -45.24 -10.84
N MET A 690 -22.70 -45.19 -10.05
CA MET A 690 -22.93 -45.71 -8.69
C MET A 690 -22.49 -44.86 -7.49
N TYR A 691 -23.43 -44.24 -6.77
CA TYR A 691 -24.13 -44.82 -5.60
C TYR A 691 -25.20 -43.84 -5.08
N HIS A 692 -26.27 -44.40 -4.53
CA HIS A 692 -27.51 -43.76 -4.08
C HIS A 692 -27.49 -43.55 -2.55
N SER A 693 -28.06 -42.44 -2.04
CA SER A 693 -28.57 -42.15 -0.66
C SER A 693 -28.20 -40.71 -0.28
N ASP A 694 -29.01 -39.81 0.31
CA ASP A 694 -30.41 -39.79 0.75
C ASP A 694 -30.86 -38.31 0.87
N ARG A 695 -32.17 -38.11 0.78
CA ARG A 695 -32.97 -36.93 1.19
C ARG A 695 -32.60 -36.48 2.62
N THR A 696 -32.72 -35.24 3.13
CA THR A 696 -33.61 -34.08 2.91
C THR A 696 -33.21 -32.98 3.93
N ALA A 697 -33.64 -31.72 3.67
CA ALA A 697 -33.86 -30.61 4.62
C ALA A 697 -32.75 -29.54 4.79
N VAL A 698 -32.67 -28.57 3.85
CA VAL A 698 -32.32 -27.15 4.14
C VAL A 698 -33.00 -26.24 3.10
N ASP A 699 -34.32 -26.10 3.12
CA ASP A 699 -35.04 -25.07 2.35
C ASP A 699 -35.47 -23.94 3.30
N SER A 700 -34.52 -23.14 3.77
CA SER A 700 -34.80 -21.85 4.45
C SER A 700 -33.64 -20.83 4.44
N LEU A 701 -32.57 -21.04 3.65
CA LEU A 701 -31.36 -20.20 3.70
C LEU A 701 -30.82 -19.77 2.32
N SER A 702 -31.63 -19.77 1.25
CA SER A 702 -31.10 -19.53 -0.12
C SER A 702 -31.24 -18.09 -0.67
N ASN A 703 -32.09 -17.24 -0.07
CA ASN A 703 -32.26 -15.86 -0.55
C ASN A 703 -31.12 -14.93 -0.14
N SER A 704 -30.56 -15.08 1.06
CA SER A 704 -29.41 -14.27 1.52
C SER A 704 -28.14 -14.60 0.72
N ASP A 705 -27.87 -15.90 0.54
CA ASP A 705 -26.68 -16.38 -0.15
C ASP A 705 -26.68 -16.07 -1.66
N SER A 706 -27.85 -16.06 -2.29
CA SER A 706 -27.97 -15.71 -3.71
C SER A 706 -27.71 -14.22 -3.96
N HIS A 707 -28.22 -13.33 -3.09
CA HIS A 707 -27.95 -11.89 -3.16
C HIS A 707 -26.48 -11.53 -2.86
N ILE A 708 -25.85 -12.20 -1.89
CA ILE A 708 -24.42 -12.00 -1.58
C ILE A 708 -23.56 -12.45 -2.76
N ARG A 709 -23.84 -13.62 -3.34
CA ARG A 709 -23.12 -14.12 -4.52
C ARG A 709 -23.29 -13.18 -5.71
N SER A 710 -24.49 -12.68 -5.99
CA SER A 710 -24.69 -11.75 -7.10
C SER A 710 -23.92 -10.44 -6.92
N ASN A 711 -23.92 -9.87 -5.71
CA ASN A 711 -23.22 -8.61 -5.44
C ASN A 711 -21.70 -8.75 -5.40
N ALA A 712 -21.19 -9.85 -4.86
CA ALA A 712 -19.76 -10.18 -4.92
C ALA A 712 -19.31 -10.31 -6.38
N LEU A 713 -20.07 -11.06 -7.20
CA LEU A 713 -19.82 -11.18 -8.63
C LEU A 713 -19.87 -9.82 -9.34
N HIS A 714 -20.85 -8.96 -9.06
CA HIS A 714 -20.90 -7.60 -9.61
C HIS A 714 -19.65 -6.78 -9.26
N SER A 715 -19.17 -6.87 -8.03
CA SER A 715 -17.94 -6.18 -7.62
C SER A 715 -16.69 -6.73 -8.31
N GLU A 716 -16.64 -8.05 -8.57
CA GLU A 716 -15.55 -8.67 -9.33
C GLU A 716 -15.57 -8.25 -10.80
N PHE A 717 -16.74 -8.27 -11.45
CA PHE A 717 -16.92 -7.77 -12.82
C PHE A 717 -16.56 -6.29 -12.96
N ALA A 718 -17.02 -5.44 -12.05
CA ALA A 718 -16.68 -4.02 -12.01
C ALA A 718 -15.15 -3.82 -11.91
N SER A 719 -14.46 -4.67 -11.16
CA SER A 719 -13.01 -4.56 -11.12
C SER A 719 -12.31 -5.11 -12.35
N ALA A 720 -12.80 -6.18 -12.98
CA ALA A 720 -12.24 -6.69 -14.23
C ALA A 720 -12.43 -5.65 -15.35
N GLU A 721 -13.61 -5.02 -15.43
CA GLU A 721 -13.89 -3.89 -16.33
C GLU A 721 -12.89 -2.75 -16.13
N MET A 722 -12.65 -2.32 -14.90
CA MET A 722 -11.65 -1.29 -14.61
C MET A 722 -10.23 -1.71 -14.99
N SER A 723 -9.87 -2.98 -14.77
CA SER A 723 -8.55 -3.52 -15.13
C SER A 723 -8.32 -3.48 -16.65
N LEU A 724 -9.36 -3.81 -17.42
CA LEU A 724 -9.35 -3.72 -18.88
C LEU A 724 -9.26 -2.27 -19.36
N HIS A 725 -10.02 -1.35 -18.73
CA HIS A 725 -9.91 0.07 -19.02
C HIS A 725 -8.51 0.63 -18.71
N ALA A 726 -7.88 0.19 -17.61
CA ALA A 726 -6.52 0.61 -17.28
C ALA A 726 -5.52 0.17 -18.36
N ILE A 727 -5.56 -1.10 -18.80
CA ILE A 727 -4.71 -1.59 -19.89
C ILE A 727 -4.94 -0.79 -21.18
N TYR A 728 -6.21 -0.60 -21.55
CA TYR A 728 -6.59 0.11 -22.75
C TYR A 728 -6.13 1.58 -22.75
N MET A 729 -6.36 2.31 -21.65
CA MET A 729 -5.98 3.72 -21.53
C MET A 729 -4.46 3.93 -21.54
N HIS A 730 -3.70 3.06 -20.87
CA HIS A 730 -2.22 3.08 -20.91
C HIS A 730 -1.68 2.86 -22.32
N GLU A 731 -2.31 1.98 -23.10
CA GLU A 731 -1.90 1.72 -24.47
C GLU A 731 -2.35 2.81 -25.46
N LEU A 732 -3.52 3.41 -25.27
CA LEU A 732 -3.93 4.58 -26.02
C LEU A 732 -2.97 5.76 -25.81
N HIS A 733 -2.56 6.00 -24.56
CA HIS A 733 -1.58 7.04 -24.21
C HIS A 733 -0.23 6.81 -24.90
N GLN A 734 0.19 5.55 -25.05
CA GLN A 734 1.41 5.22 -25.78
C GLN A 734 1.29 5.54 -27.28
N GLN A 735 0.16 5.19 -27.91
CA GLN A 735 -0.06 5.42 -29.34
C GLN A 735 -0.09 6.91 -29.70
N SER A 736 -0.58 7.76 -28.80
CA SER A 736 -0.55 9.22 -28.99
C SER A 736 0.85 9.81 -28.79
N SER A 737 1.63 9.28 -27.85
CA SER A 737 2.97 9.78 -27.52
C SER A 737 4.05 9.37 -28.53
N TYR A 738 3.89 8.21 -29.19
CA TYR A 738 4.76 7.74 -30.27
C TYR A 738 3.90 7.29 -31.46
N PRO A 739 3.53 8.20 -32.39
CA PRO A 739 2.93 7.77 -33.64
C PRO A 739 3.93 6.86 -34.36
N GLN A 740 3.59 5.57 -34.49
CA GLN A 740 4.30 4.64 -35.35
C GLN A 740 4.52 5.35 -36.69
N ARG A 741 5.78 5.60 -37.07
CA ARG A 741 6.13 5.90 -38.46
C ARG A 741 5.50 4.78 -39.29
N THR A 742 4.45 5.14 -40.02
CA THR A 742 3.86 4.30 -41.05
C THR A 742 5.00 3.79 -41.93
N SER A 743 5.02 2.48 -42.11
CA SER A 743 5.96 1.73 -42.93
C SER A 743 6.16 2.39 -44.29
N GLY A 744 7.29 3.06 -44.44
CA GLY A 744 7.81 3.47 -45.74
C GLY A 744 8.31 2.24 -46.49
N HIS A 745 7.76 2.04 -47.68
CA HIS A 745 8.30 1.27 -48.80
C HIS A 745 8.70 -0.20 -48.56
N TRP A 746 7.83 -1.07 -49.06
CA TRP A 746 8.17 -2.43 -49.46
C TRP A 746 9.44 -2.44 -50.34
N GLN A 747 10.51 -3.07 -49.87
CA GLN A 747 11.56 -3.59 -50.73
C GLN A 747 11.45 -5.11 -50.78
N ASN A 748 11.56 -5.61 -52.01
CA ASN A 748 11.29 -6.97 -52.48
C ASN A 748 12.03 -8.09 -51.73
N PRO A 749 11.51 -9.33 -51.77
CA PRO A 749 12.10 -10.48 -51.10
C PRO A 749 13.40 -10.92 -51.78
N VAL A 750 14.48 -11.05 -51.00
CA VAL A 750 15.70 -11.74 -51.42
C VAL A 750 15.43 -13.25 -51.33
N PRO A 751 15.72 -14.05 -52.37
CA PRO A 751 15.39 -15.47 -52.38
C PRO A 751 16.29 -16.27 -51.43
N MET A 752 15.68 -17.20 -50.70
CA MET A 752 16.35 -18.27 -49.97
C MET A 752 17.27 -19.04 -50.92
N ARG A 753 18.52 -19.29 -50.50
CA ARG A 753 19.43 -20.20 -51.17
C ARG A 753 19.61 -21.43 -50.26
N ASP A 754 19.19 -22.57 -50.80
CA ASP A 754 19.20 -23.88 -50.15
C ASP A 754 20.59 -24.29 -49.66
N LEU A 755 20.64 -24.86 -48.46
CA LEU A 755 21.82 -25.48 -47.89
C LEU A 755 21.85 -26.96 -48.31
N HIS A 756 22.69 -27.30 -49.29
CA HIS A 756 23.11 -28.68 -49.54
C HIS A 756 24.63 -28.81 -49.47
N THR A 757 25.06 -29.54 -48.44
CA THR A 757 26.13 -30.56 -48.40
C THR A 757 27.54 -30.25 -48.96
N ASN A 758 28.48 -30.38 -48.03
CA ASN A 758 29.75 -31.12 -48.09
C ASN A 758 31.02 -30.49 -48.68
N THR A 759 32.08 -30.62 -47.85
CA THR A 759 33.52 -30.81 -48.16
C THR A 759 34.22 -29.61 -48.81
N SER A 760 35.45 -29.18 -48.49
CA SER A 760 36.59 -29.74 -47.75
C SER A 760 37.73 -28.70 -47.84
N PHE A 761 38.57 -28.63 -46.79
CA PHE A 761 40.01 -28.31 -46.81
C PHE A 761 40.54 -26.91 -47.23
N HIS A 762 41.14 -26.25 -46.23
CA HIS A 762 42.49 -25.65 -46.17
C HIS A 762 43.17 -24.95 -47.37
N ALA A 763 43.66 -23.74 -47.04
CA ALA A 763 45.00 -23.19 -47.24
C ALA A 763 45.21 -22.03 -48.26
N HIS A 764 45.53 -20.87 -47.66
CA HIS A 764 46.55 -19.86 -48.01
C HIS A 764 46.70 -19.30 -49.45
N GLY A 765 46.57 -17.97 -49.53
CA GLY A 765 47.75 -17.11 -49.76
C GLY A 765 47.75 -16.17 -50.99
N GLY A 766 47.81 -14.85 -50.73
CA GLY A 766 48.78 -13.97 -51.42
C GLY A 766 48.28 -12.78 -52.27
N HIS A 767 48.57 -11.56 -51.77
CA HIS A 767 48.93 -10.30 -52.49
C HIS A 767 47.86 -9.51 -53.27
N VAL A 768 47.81 -8.16 -53.38
CA VAL A 768 48.47 -6.96 -52.78
C VAL A 768 47.72 -5.69 -53.28
N SER A 769 47.55 -4.67 -52.41
CA SER A 769 47.33 -3.18 -52.63
C SER A 769 46.19 -2.69 -53.56
N ASN A 770 45.41 -1.61 -53.29
CA ASN A 770 45.77 -0.28 -52.78
C ASN A 770 44.51 0.60 -52.48
N ILE A 771 44.63 1.53 -51.50
CA ILE A 771 44.07 2.91 -51.40
C ILE A 771 42.67 3.21 -50.76
N SER A 772 42.73 3.97 -49.63
CA SER A 772 41.84 5.02 -49.01
C SER A 772 40.33 4.75 -48.76
N THR A 773 39.63 5.11 -47.68
CA THR A 773 39.80 6.04 -46.53
C THR A 773 38.64 5.83 -45.51
N SER A 774 38.79 6.40 -44.30
CA SER A 774 37.79 6.74 -43.24
C SER A 774 37.38 5.71 -42.15
N SER A 775 37.88 5.98 -40.94
CA SER A 775 37.69 5.39 -39.60
C SER A 775 36.32 5.72 -38.93
N PRO A 776 36.04 5.40 -37.64
CA PRO A 776 36.68 4.47 -36.66
C PRO A 776 35.71 3.56 -35.84
N ALA A 777 36.21 2.38 -35.42
CA ALA A 777 36.12 1.69 -34.10
C ALA A 777 34.76 1.46 -33.35
N PRO A 778 34.70 0.62 -32.30
CA PRO A 778 35.49 -0.56 -31.89
C PRO A 778 34.61 -1.80 -31.53
N LEU A 779 35.19 -2.97 -31.21
CA LEU A 779 34.87 -3.78 -30.01
C LEU A 779 35.46 -5.21 -30.04
N GLY A 780 35.98 -5.63 -28.87
CA GLY A 780 36.34 -7.01 -28.48
C GLY A 780 37.85 -7.22 -28.44
N GLY A 781 38.52 -7.26 -27.28
CA GLY A 781 38.47 -8.31 -26.24
C GLY A 781 39.66 -9.26 -26.49
N TRP A 782 40.50 -9.71 -25.55
CA TRP A 782 40.35 -10.12 -24.15
C TRP A 782 41.75 -10.40 -23.53
N ALA A 783 41.75 -10.59 -22.19
CA ALA A 783 42.68 -11.41 -21.40
C ALA A 783 44.09 -10.83 -21.13
N GLU A 784 44.80 -11.09 -20.02
CA GLU A 784 44.59 -11.71 -18.70
C GLU A 784 45.87 -11.40 -17.88
N VAL A 785 45.75 -11.27 -16.56
CA VAL A 785 46.67 -11.81 -15.51
C VAL A 785 48.00 -11.08 -15.16
N GLU A 786 48.09 -10.80 -13.84
CA GLU A 786 49.20 -10.79 -12.86
C GLU A 786 50.33 -9.72 -12.78
N GLU A 787 50.47 -9.27 -11.52
CA GLU A 787 51.68 -9.07 -10.67
C GLU A 787 52.61 -7.82 -10.72
N GLU A 788 52.78 -7.29 -9.49
CA GLU A 788 53.97 -6.76 -8.81
C GLU A 788 54.68 -5.43 -9.20
N ASN A 789 54.70 -4.54 -8.18
CA ASN A 789 55.82 -3.79 -7.57
C ASN A 789 56.74 -2.83 -8.37
N LEU A 790 57.17 -1.79 -7.62
CA LEU A 790 58.38 -0.94 -7.71
C LEU A 790 58.27 0.51 -8.25
N GLU A 791 58.37 1.43 -7.29
CA GLU A 791 59.34 2.54 -7.16
C GLU A 791 59.57 3.59 -8.26
N ASP A 792 59.29 4.84 -7.88
CA ASP A 792 60.07 6.09 -7.99
C ASP A 792 61.01 6.34 -9.20
N GLN A 793 60.80 7.48 -9.88
CA GLN A 793 61.91 8.40 -10.14
C GLN A 793 61.49 9.86 -10.36
N GLU A 794 62.16 10.73 -9.60
CA GLU A 794 62.20 12.18 -9.66
C GLU A 794 62.67 12.73 -11.03
N ILE A 795 62.21 13.93 -11.40
CA ILE A 795 63.06 14.92 -12.06
C ILE A 795 62.93 16.26 -11.32
N ASN A 796 64.09 16.69 -10.84
CA ASN A 796 64.40 17.88 -10.07
C ASN A 796 64.83 19.03 -11.01
N LEU A 797 64.40 20.26 -10.72
CA LEU A 797 65.03 21.55 -11.10
C LEU A 797 64.18 22.66 -10.46
N GLY A 798 64.62 23.53 -9.55
CA GLY A 798 65.89 23.78 -8.89
C GLY A 798 65.81 25.17 -8.23
N SER A 799 66.22 25.26 -6.96
CA SER A 799 66.89 26.41 -6.28
C SER A 799 66.18 27.80 -6.23
N THR A 800 65.51 28.22 -5.14
CA THR A 800 65.97 28.78 -3.83
C THR A 800 65.85 30.32 -3.71
N PRO A 801 65.72 30.90 -2.48
CA PRO A 801 64.85 32.04 -2.16
C PRO A 801 65.61 33.34 -1.81
N THR A 802 64.89 34.45 -1.54
CA THR A 802 65.09 35.38 -0.39
C THR A 802 64.23 36.65 -0.45
N HIS A 803 63.77 37.12 0.72
CA HIS A 803 63.35 38.49 1.15
C HIS A 803 62.32 39.26 0.29
N GLY A 804 61.33 40.00 0.77
CA GLY A 804 60.98 40.57 2.06
C GLY A 804 60.09 41.81 1.79
N THR A 805 59.29 42.22 2.79
CA THR A 805 58.60 43.53 2.94
C THR A 805 57.45 43.92 2.00
N GLY A 806 56.41 44.52 2.58
CA GLY A 806 55.62 45.56 1.90
C GLY A 806 54.11 45.45 1.99
N SER A 807 53.56 46.01 3.07
CA SER A 807 52.15 46.39 3.26
C SER A 807 51.54 47.18 2.10
N SER A 808 50.22 47.12 1.92
CA SER A 808 49.34 48.29 1.78
C SER A 808 47.87 47.90 1.99
N CYS A 809 47.20 48.78 2.74
CA CYS A 809 45.84 48.82 3.31
C CYS A 809 44.68 48.14 2.57
#